data_AF-A0A957HXV1-F1
#
_entry.id   AF-A0A957HXV1-F1
#
_cell.length_a   1.000
_cell.length_b   1.000
_cell.length_c   1.000
_cell.angle_alpha   90.00
_cell.angle_beta   90.00
_cell.angle_gamma   90.00
#
_symmetry.space_group_name_H-M   'P 1'
#
loop_
_entity.id
_entity.type
_entity.pdbx_description
1 polymer ?
#
loop_
_entity_poly.entity_id
_entity_poly.type
_entity_poly.pdbx_seq_one_letter_code
_entity_poly.pdbx_strand_id
1 'polypeptide(L)'
;MRLNRMLILSVLASLTIIFLVGAAAFAFVGELDIFHESVAGLKVRPFPKGDIPNGLRLTVYESGIAAVTSRDLQAANMRFDTLSADELSLTREGRSVPFYVQGSGTDATLYFFAQAITNTLEAPAVYLLTLGQGSAMQQKKAAPTGSGSSLVQQQYFWEENSTFLTHTNGDDIWLGPLLLAPEEWTLDLSSISPSGGAGALTIRLWSSTQDVPNPDHHLQVLLNGRQLANWYWDGVQQETITLPLDEGVLDAAGANILTLRTPGDTGAAGEALYLDWIRLQYETQVTTGSKQVLFTSSASNVLVHNADASLMIFDVTDENAPLLLQHAGLEGTDLTFAGTGQVYVVLRPNQAVRPTISAAPVWKDSLRRSERGADYIAIVADVDGFAEALELLLVYRQEQGLRVTAVSLQQIYDEFGYGQQSPAAIRHFLTYATQNWMSPAPRYVLLVGDASYDVPTAPGAHVASGNLLPTSLVPISYNGYVASDTWFALEDSSVPQMAIGRFPVQTVAELMTMVNKTIAYETAPVNDRDWPDSALLVADDDEPIFDSQSDTLSAELKANGYSVHDLHMTDNDNIRYEIVSAINQGVGFLNYVGHGNERVWGDEFVFHIDDVRMLKNGGRLPVFTTFTCSNGAFALPDTDSLAEALLRADNGGAVAVIAPSGRMPASHTPPLAQYFYSALLDGGAETVGDAFLAMKSAEVDEPYNMDVLHLVNLLGDPALHIRKPMSNDQ
;
A
#
# COMPACT_ATOMS: atom_id res chain seq x y z
N MET A 1 46.00 -1.75 27.21
CA MET A 1 45.83 -3.07 26.53
C MET A 1 45.24 -4.19 27.41
N ARG A 2 45.20 -4.10 28.76
CA ARG A 2 44.52 -5.11 29.61
C ARG A 2 43.05 -4.81 29.95
N LEU A 3 42.58 -3.56 29.83
CA LEU A 3 41.18 -3.20 30.11
C LEU A 3 40.17 -3.66 29.04
N ASN A 4 40.56 -3.70 27.75
CA ASN A 4 39.66 -4.15 26.66
C ASN A 4 39.42 -5.66 26.63
N ARG A 5 40.25 -6.48 27.29
CA ARG A 5 40.03 -7.94 27.31
C ARG A 5 38.94 -8.36 28.29
N MET A 6 38.75 -7.64 29.40
CA MET A 6 37.70 -7.96 30.37
C MET A 6 36.31 -7.59 29.86
N LEU A 7 36.18 -6.47 29.12
CA LEU A 7 34.90 -6.06 28.52
C LEU A 7 34.44 -7.01 27.40
N ILE A 8 35.38 -7.49 26.59
CA ILE A 8 35.11 -8.48 25.53
C ILE A 8 34.76 -9.85 26.13
N LEU A 9 35.41 -10.25 27.23
CA LEU A 9 35.10 -11.49 27.94
C LEU A 9 33.76 -11.44 28.68
N SER A 10 33.33 -10.29 29.20
CA SER A 10 32.00 -10.14 29.81
C SER A 10 30.89 -10.16 28.77
N VAL A 11 31.10 -9.53 27.60
CA VAL A 11 30.12 -9.57 26.49
C VAL A 11 30.00 -10.99 25.91
N LEU A 12 31.12 -11.70 25.74
CA LEU A 12 31.11 -13.11 25.31
C LEU A 12 30.49 -14.04 26.36
N ALA A 13 30.69 -13.79 27.66
CA ALA A 13 30.04 -14.56 28.73
C ALA A 13 28.52 -14.34 28.77
N SER A 14 28.04 -13.11 28.55
CA SER A 14 26.61 -12.80 28.43
C SER A 14 25.97 -13.44 27.20
N LEU A 15 26.64 -13.42 26.04
CA LEU A 15 26.19 -14.11 24.82
C LEU A 15 26.15 -15.64 24.99
N THR A 16 27.08 -16.22 25.76
CA THR A 16 27.11 -17.66 26.02
C THR A 16 26.03 -18.09 27.02
N ILE A 17 25.67 -17.23 27.99
CA ILE A 17 24.56 -17.48 28.93
C ILE A 17 23.20 -17.36 28.23
N ILE A 18 23.03 -16.42 27.30
CA ILE A 18 21.82 -16.32 26.47
C ILE A 18 21.65 -17.58 25.59
N PHE A 19 22.74 -18.09 25.01
CA PHE A 19 22.71 -19.36 24.26
C PHE A 19 22.44 -20.59 25.14
N LEU A 20 22.93 -20.61 26.38
CA LEU A 20 22.70 -21.72 27.32
C LEU A 20 21.29 -21.71 27.93
N VAL A 21 20.69 -20.55 28.14
CA VAL A 21 19.30 -20.44 28.62
C VAL A 21 18.30 -20.76 27.49
N GLY A 22 18.61 -20.35 26.24
CA GLY A 22 17.85 -20.79 25.06
C GLY A 22 17.96 -22.30 24.80
N ALA A 23 19.13 -22.90 25.04
CA ALA A 23 19.33 -24.35 24.91
C ALA A 23 18.72 -25.16 26.06
N ALA A 24 18.57 -24.58 27.26
CA ALA A 24 17.93 -25.26 28.40
C ALA A 24 16.41 -25.41 28.23
N ALA A 25 15.76 -24.51 27.48
CA ALA A 25 14.36 -24.66 27.06
C ALA A 25 14.18 -25.85 26.08
N PHE A 26 15.22 -26.17 25.30
CA PHE A 26 15.22 -27.35 24.41
C PHE A 26 15.46 -28.68 25.13
N ALA A 27 16.00 -28.68 26.36
CA ALA A 27 16.37 -29.91 27.07
C ALA A 27 15.21 -30.58 27.82
N PHE A 28 14.04 -29.95 27.94
CA PHE A 28 12.85 -30.52 28.59
C PHE A 28 11.86 -31.19 27.62
N VAL A 29 12.17 -31.22 26.32
CA VAL A 29 11.36 -31.87 25.27
C VAL A 29 12.03 -33.17 24.81
N GLY A 30 12.56 -33.93 25.77
CA GLY A 30 13.34 -35.15 25.54
C GLY A 30 12.51 -36.42 25.60
N GLU A 31 11.46 -36.54 24.78
CA GLU A 31 10.77 -37.83 24.54
C GLU A 31 9.94 -37.79 23.23
N LEU A 32 10.62 -37.57 22.10
CA LEU A 32 9.96 -37.30 20.81
C LEU A 32 10.54 -38.13 19.63
N ASP A 33 10.61 -39.45 19.78
CA ASP A 33 10.89 -40.35 18.64
C ASP A 33 9.67 -40.57 17.72
N ILE A 34 8.52 -39.96 18.03
CA ILE A 34 7.28 -40.02 17.23
C ILE A 34 7.10 -38.76 16.35
N PHE A 35 7.96 -37.74 16.49
CA PHE A 35 7.82 -36.46 15.78
C PHE A 35 8.56 -36.38 14.45
N HIS A 36 9.45 -37.32 14.14
CA HIS A 36 10.22 -37.26 12.90
C HIS A 36 9.41 -37.56 11.63
N GLU A 37 8.29 -38.31 11.74
CA GLU A 37 7.47 -38.67 10.58
C GLU A 37 6.37 -37.65 10.23
N SER A 38 5.82 -36.89 11.19
CA SER A 38 4.82 -35.83 10.89
C SER A 38 5.45 -34.53 10.35
N VAL A 39 6.66 -34.20 10.78
CA VAL A 39 7.40 -33.00 10.35
C VAL A 39 7.90 -33.09 8.90
N ALA A 40 8.09 -34.31 8.36
CA ALA A 40 8.61 -34.50 7.01
C ALA A 40 7.67 -34.02 5.89
N GLY A 41 6.37 -33.90 6.15
CA GLY A 41 5.35 -33.44 5.20
C GLY A 41 5.15 -31.92 5.14
N LEU A 42 5.69 -31.18 6.12
CA LEU A 42 5.30 -29.80 6.42
C LEU A 42 6.40 -28.76 6.36
N LYS A 43 7.62 -29.15 5.97
CA LYS A 43 8.65 -28.16 5.62
C LYS A 43 8.02 -27.15 4.68
N VAL A 44 7.92 -25.90 5.13
CA VAL A 44 7.52 -24.79 4.28
C VAL A 44 8.47 -24.85 3.10
N ARG A 45 7.99 -25.36 1.97
CA ARG A 45 8.87 -25.60 0.84
C ARG A 45 9.36 -24.21 0.43
N PRO A 46 10.68 -23.99 0.32
CA PRO A 46 11.17 -22.72 -0.17
C PRO A 46 10.43 -22.43 -1.47
N PHE A 47 9.83 -21.24 -1.55
CA PHE A 47 8.99 -20.86 -2.68
C PHE A 47 9.76 -21.11 -3.98
N PRO A 48 9.16 -21.79 -4.98
CA PRO A 48 9.87 -22.15 -6.19
C PRO A 48 10.60 -20.95 -6.81
N LYS A 49 11.93 -20.91 -6.72
CA LYS A 49 12.76 -20.02 -7.53
C LYS A 49 12.85 -20.66 -8.93
N GLY A 50 12.27 -20.00 -9.93
CA GLY A 50 11.89 -20.62 -11.20
C GLY A 50 13.05 -21.11 -12.09
N ASP A 51 12.83 -22.26 -12.75
CA ASP A 51 13.56 -22.71 -13.95
C ASP A 51 12.62 -22.57 -15.17
N ILE A 52 13.12 -21.94 -16.25
CA ILE A 52 12.47 -21.59 -17.53
C ILE A 52 11.16 -20.77 -17.40
N PRO A 53 11.13 -19.48 -17.80
CA PRO A 53 9.92 -18.66 -17.74
C PRO A 53 8.81 -19.16 -18.67
N ASN A 54 7.55 -19.19 -18.20
CA ASN A 54 6.36 -19.32 -19.06
C ASN A 54 6.02 -18.00 -19.79
N GLY A 55 6.63 -16.90 -19.35
CA GLY A 55 6.48 -15.57 -19.92
C GLY A 55 7.43 -14.58 -19.25
N LEU A 56 7.41 -13.33 -19.70
CA LEU A 56 8.20 -12.25 -19.16
C LEU A 56 7.29 -11.14 -18.64
N ARG A 57 7.64 -10.60 -17.48
CA ARG A 57 7.06 -9.36 -16.98
C ARG A 57 7.84 -8.20 -17.58
N LEU A 58 7.13 -7.26 -18.18
CA LEU A 58 7.63 -6.00 -18.71
C LEU A 58 7.11 -4.89 -17.80
N THR A 59 7.98 -4.37 -16.94
CA THR A 59 7.65 -3.33 -15.97
C THR A 59 7.89 -1.94 -16.58
N VAL A 60 6.86 -1.10 -16.56
CA VAL A 60 6.80 0.20 -17.22
C VAL A 60 6.64 1.32 -16.20
N TYR A 61 7.52 2.31 -16.27
CA TYR A 61 7.52 3.50 -15.42
C TYR A 61 7.08 4.77 -16.16
N GLU A 62 7.08 4.76 -17.50
CA GLU A 62 6.72 5.92 -18.33
C GLU A 62 5.74 5.51 -19.43
N SER A 63 4.71 6.33 -19.66
CA SER A 63 3.75 6.11 -20.75
C SER A 63 4.35 6.46 -22.12
N GLY A 64 3.90 5.76 -23.16
CA GLY A 64 4.22 6.00 -24.57
C GLY A 64 4.59 4.72 -25.32
N ILE A 65 5.22 4.85 -26.49
CA ILE A 65 5.62 3.69 -27.29
C ILE A 65 6.83 3.03 -26.64
N ALA A 66 6.63 1.83 -26.11
CA ALA A 66 7.68 0.99 -25.55
C ALA A 66 8.25 0.06 -26.62
N ALA A 67 9.52 -0.32 -26.45
CA ALA A 67 10.20 -1.26 -27.34
C ALA A 67 10.93 -2.36 -26.55
N VAL A 68 10.77 -3.60 -27.03
CA VAL A 68 11.45 -4.78 -26.51
C VAL A 68 12.14 -5.50 -27.67
N THR A 69 13.46 -5.63 -27.59
CA THR A 69 14.24 -6.27 -28.66
C THR A 69 14.33 -7.78 -28.44
N SER A 70 14.57 -8.51 -29.53
CA SER A 70 14.82 -9.95 -29.44
C SER A 70 16.03 -10.30 -28.56
N ARG A 71 17.01 -9.39 -28.43
CA ARG A 71 18.17 -9.57 -27.56
C ARG A 71 17.80 -9.41 -26.09
N ASP A 72 16.92 -8.48 -25.75
CA ASP A 72 16.43 -8.29 -24.39
C ASP A 72 15.70 -9.56 -23.91
N LEU A 73 14.87 -10.14 -24.80
CA LEU A 73 14.15 -11.37 -24.50
C LEU A 73 15.08 -12.59 -24.36
N GLN A 74 16.10 -12.70 -25.22
CA GLN A 74 17.13 -13.73 -25.11
C GLN A 74 17.94 -13.61 -23.80
N ALA A 75 18.24 -12.39 -23.36
CA ALA A 75 18.93 -12.13 -22.10
C ALA A 75 18.09 -12.54 -20.89
N ALA A 76 16.76 -12.45 -20.99
CA ALA A 76 15.81 -12.97 -20.00
C ALA A 76 15.54 -14.48 -20.12
N ASN A 77 16.35 -15.20 -20.93
CA ASN A 77 16.26 -16.64 -21.18
C ASN A 77 14.92 -17.10 -21.78
N MET A 78 14.16 -16.19 -22.42
CA MET A 78 13.01 -16.54 -23.24
C MET A 78 13.47 -16.72 -24.68
N ARG A 79 13.20 -17.90 -25.26
CA ARG A 79 13.57 -18.23 -26.64
C ARG A 79 12.32 -18.49 -27.46
N PHE A 80 12.28 -17.93 -28.66
CA PHE A 80 11.22 -18.10 -29.65
C PHE A 80 11.86 -18.20 -31.03
N ASP A 81 11.17 -18.90 -31.94
CA ASP A 81 11.63 -19.09 -33.31
C ASP A 81 11.39 -17.82 -34.14
N THR A 82 10.24 -17.14 -33.94
CA THR A 82 9.95 -15.83 -34.52
C THR A 82 9.31 -14.86 -33.53
N LEU A 83 9.65 -13.57 -33.65
CA LEU A 83 8.95 -12.52 -32.91
C LEU A 83 7.71 -12.15 -33.74
N SER A 84 6.53 -12.68 -33.40
CA SER A 84 5.29 -12.43 -34.13
C SER A 84 4.09 -12.43 -33.18
N ALA A 85 3.04 -11.68 -33.54
CA ALA A 85 1.74 -11.76 -32.86
C ALA A 85 1.05 -13.13 -33.02
N ASP A 86 1.49 -13.95 -33.98
CA ASP A 86 1.00 -15.32 -34.13
C ASP A 86 1.63 -16.29 -33.09
N GLU A 87 2.75 -15.93 -32.47
CA GLU A 87 3.48 -16.79 -31.52
C GLU A 87 3.57 -16.18 -30.11
N LEU A 88 3.32 -14.89 -29.97
CA LEU A 88 3.41 -14.15 -28.72
C LEU A 88 2.13 -13.39 -28.40
N SER A 89 1.75 -13.43 -27.12
CA SER A 89 0.66 -12.65 -26.54
C SER A 89 1.21 -11.67 -25.52
N LEU A 90 0.86 -10.39 -25.68
CA LEU A 90 1.13 -9.34 -24.71
C LEU A 90 -0.18 -8.96 -24.04
N THR A 91 -0.20 -8.93 -22.71
CA THR A 91 -1.39 -8.57 -21.94
C THR A 91 -1.07 -7.60 -20.82
N ARG A 92 -2.07 -6.82 -20.41
CA ARG A 92 -2.09 -6.03 -19.18
C ARG A 92 -3.37 -6.37 -18.43
N GLU A 93 -3.26 -6.81 -17.17
CA GLU A 93 -4.42 -7.22 -16.36
C GLU A 93 -5.34 -8.24 -17.09
N GLY A 94 -4.74 -9.16 -17.84
CA GLY A 94 -5.44 -10.16 -18.65
C GLY A 94 -6.07 -9.64 -19.95
N ARG A 95 -6.03 -8.33 -20.22
CA ARG A 95 -6.51 -7.74 -21.48
C ARG A 95 -5.41 -7.75 -22.52
N SER A 96 -5.75 -8.15 -23.75
CA SER A 96 -4.80 -8.16 -24.87
C SER A 96 -4.31 -6.75 -25.20
N VAL A 97 -3.00 -6.61 -25.41
CA VAL A 97 -2.34 -5.36 -25.79
C VAL A 97 -1.77 -5.53 -27.20
N PRO A 98 -2.28 -4.79 -28.20
CA PRO A 98 -1.77 -4.89 -29.56
C PRO A 98 -0.31 -4.42 -29.66
N PHE A 99 0.50 -5.16 -30.41
CA PHE A 99 1.89 -4.81 -30.67
C PHE A 99 2.30 -4.96 -32.13
N TYR A 100 3.27 -4.16 -32.56
CA TYR A 100 3.88 -4.21 -33.88
C TYR A 100 5.29 -4.81 -33.77
N VAL A 101 5.63 -5.72 -34.69
CA VAL A 101 7.01 -6.22 -34.80
C VAL A 101 7.68 -5.63 -36.03
N GLN A 102 8.81 -4.97 -35.82
CA GLN A 102 9.70 -4.52 -36.89
C GLN A 102 10.89 -5.47 -37.02
N GLY A 103 11.26 -5.82 -38.25
CA GLY A 103 12.43 -6.65 -38.53
C GLY A 103 12.15 -8.15 -38.42
N SER A 104 13.21 -8.95 -38.33
CA SER A 104 13.12 -10.42 -38.22
C SER A 104 14.35 -10.98 -37.48
N GLY A 105 14.22 -12.21 -36.94
CA GLY A 105 15.32 -12.88 -36.25
C GLY A 105 15.85 -12.08 -35.06
N THR A 106 17.18 -12.03 -34.90
CA THR A 106 17.86 -11.37 -33.77
C THR A 106 17.77 -9.85 -33.76
N ASP A 107 17.32 -9.24 -34.85
CA ASP A 107 17.16 -7.80 -34.98
C ASP A 107 15.68 -7.36 -34.87
N ALA A 108 14.77 -8.30 -34.62
CA ALA A 108 13.36 -7.97 -34.45
C ALA A 108 13.12 -7.20 -33.14
N THR A 109 12.25 -6.18 -33.23
CA THR A 109 11.83 -5.33 -32.11
C THR A 109 10.31 -5.27 -32.04
N LEU A 110 9.76 -5.56 -30.87
CA LEU A 110 8.34 -5.44 -30.54
C LEU A 110 8.07 -4.03 -30.01
N TYR A 111 7.07 -3.34 -30.58
CA TYR A 111 6.59 -2.04 -30.15
C TYR A 111 5.13 -2.11 -29.71
N PHE A 112 4.81 -1.49 -28.58
CA PHE A 112 3.44 -1.38 -28.06
C PHE A 112 3.25 -0.04 -27.36
N PHE A 113 2.00 0.40 -27.24
CA PHE A 113 1.69 1.56 -26.40
C PHE A 113 1.60 1.11 -24.94
N ALA A 114 2.50 1.65 -24.13
CA ALA A 114 2.57 1.37 -22.71
C ALA A 114 1.98 2.54 -21.91
N GLN A 115 1.25 2.22 -20.86
CA GLN A 115 0.67 3.15 -19.91
C GLN A 115 1.33 2.90 -18.57
N ALA A 116 2.02 3.90 -18.03
CA ALA A 116 2.48 3.86 -16.66
C ALA A 116 1.30 4.05 -15.69
N ILE A 117 1.43 3.47 -14.51
CA ILE A 117 0.62 3.85 -13.35
C ILE A 117 1.39 4.97 -12.65
N THR A 118 0.74 6.11 -12.43
CA THR A 118 1.35 7.29 -11.79
C THR A 118 0.93 7.45 -10.33
N ASN A 119 -0.17 6.80 -9.91
CA ASN A 119 -0.41 6.62 -8.48
C ASN A 119 0.75 5.81 -7.90
N THR A 120 1.24 6.17 -6.71
CA THR A 120 2.39 5.47 -6.17
C THR A 120 2.00 4.03 -5.84
N LEU A 121 0.90 3.80 -5.13
CA LEU A 121 0.51 2.50 -4.53
C LEU A 121 0.57 1.27 -5.43
N GLU A 122 0.19 1.41 -6.70
CA GLU A 122 0.19 0.30 -7.66
C GLU A 122 1.25 0.48 -8.75
N ALA A 123 2.02 1.57 -8.73
CA ALA A 123 3.17 1.71 -9.62
C ALA A 123 4.29 0.73 -9.23
N PRO A 124 5.08 0.26 -10.20
CA PRO A 124 4.96 0.47 -11.65
C PRO A 124 3.95 -0.46 -12.34
N ALA A 125 3.56 -0.12 -13.58
CA ALA A 125 2.67 -0.96 -14.40
C ALA A 125 3.39 -2.22 -14.90
N VAL A 126 2.71 -3.37 -14.85
CA VAL A 126 3.25 -4.65 -15.34
C VAL A 126 2.46 -5.15 -16.54
N TYR A 127 3.19 -5.47 -17.61
CA TYR A 127 2.68 -6.19 -18.78
C TYR A 127 3.26 -7.60 -18.81
N LEU A 128 2.48 -8.58 -19.26
CA LEU A 128 2.90 -9.97 -19.35
C LEU A 128 3.02 -10.38 -20.82
N LEU A 129 4.23 -10.76 -21.25
CA LEU A 129 4.53 -11.32 -22.56
C LEU A 129 4.68 -12.84 -22.45
N THR A 130 3.83 -13.60 -23.14
CA THR A 130 3.79 -15.07 -23.09
C THR A 130 3.78 -15.68 -24.49
N LEU A 131 4.06 -16.98 -24.58
CA LEU A 131 3.84 -17.74 -25.81
C LEU A 131 2.33 -17.94 -26.01
N GLY A 132 1.83 -17.61 -27.20
CA GLY A 132 0.41 -17.75 -27.54
C GLY A 132 -0.03 -16.81 -28.66
N GLN A 133 -1.28 -16.91 -29.07
CA GLN A 133 -1.85 -15.99 -30.07
C GLN A 133 -2.10 -14.63 -29.42
N GLY A 134 -1.41 -13.60 -29.89
CA GLY A 134 -1.57 -12.22 -29.46
C GLY A 134 -2.44 -11.39 -30.40
N SER A 135 -2.30 -10.08 -30.30
CA SER A 135 -2.98 -9.12 -31.17
C SER A 135 -1.96 -8.28 -31.91
N ALA A 136 -1.98 -8.37 -33.25
CA ALA A 136 -1.16 -7.51 -34.08
C ALA A 136 -1.71 -6.08 -34.06
N MET A 137 -0.84 -5.10 -33.80
CA MET A 137 -1.16 -3.69 -33.95
C MET A 137 -1.50 -3.41 -35.42
N GLN A 138 -2.63 -2.75 -35.64
CA GLN A 138 -3.11 -2.46 -36.99
C GLN A 138 -2.24 -1.39 -37.65
N GLN A 139 -2.14 -1.47 -38.98
CA GLN A 139 -1.41 -0.49 -39.78
C GLN A 139 -2.39 0.29 -40.66
N LYS A 140 -2.23 1.62 -40.71
CA LYS A 140 -3.11 2.53 -41.44
C LYS A 140 -2.31 3.33 -42.46
N LYS A 141 -2.77 3.37 -43.70
CA LYS A 141 -2.17 4.25 -44.72
C LYS A 141 -2.48 5.70 -44.38
N ALA A 142 -1.45 6.54 -44.31
CA ALA A 142 -1.52 7.95 -43.97
C ALA A 142 -0.79 8.82 -45.01
N ALA A 143 -0.89 8.44 -46.29
CA ALA A 143 -0.30 9.21 -47.37
C ALA A 143 -0.86 10.63 -47.39
N PRO A 144 0.00 11.67 -47.45
CA PRO A 144 -0.45 13.05 -47.40
C PRO A 144 -1.31 13.40 -48.62
N THR A 145 -2.35 14.20 -48.39
CA THR A 145 -3.31 14.62 -49.44
C THR A 145 -3.11 16.06 -49.89
N GLY A 146 -2.19 16.78 -49.26
CA GLY A 146 -1.85 18.17 -49.54
C GLY A 146 -0.74 18.68 -48.62
N SER A 147 -0.57 20.00 -48.54
CA SER A 147 0.41 20.63 -47.66
C SER A 147 0.12 20.34 -46.19
N GLY A 148 1.17 20.06 -45.42
CA GLY A 148 1.11 19.83 -43.98
C GLY A 148 1.17 21.12 -43.16
N SER A 149 0.61 21.08 -41.95
CA SER A 149 0.83 22.05 -40.88
C SER A 149 1.78 21.46 -39.85
N SER A 150 2.80 22.22 -39.43
CA SER A 150 3.66 21.82 -38.32
C SER A 150 3.10 22.23 -36.95
N LEU A 151 2.08 23.10 -36.93
CA LEU A 151 1.43 23.53 -35.69
C LEU A 151 0.52 22.43 -35.14
N VAL A 152 0.74 22.09 -33.87
CA VAL A 152 0.01 21.09 -33.10
C VAL A 152 -0.20 21.56 -31.67
N GLN A 153 -1.03 20.86 -30.92
CA GLN A 153 -1.19 21.03 -29.48
C GLN A 153 -0.36 19.98 -28.73
N GLN A 154 0.42 20.42 -27.76
CA GLN A 154 1.09 19.55 -26.80
C GLN A 154 0.61 19.81 -25.39
N GLN A 155 0.85 18.82 -24.53
CA GLN A 155 0.57 18.90 -23.12
C GLN A 155 1.86 18.71 -22.34
N TYR A 156 2.17 19.68 -21.48
CA TYR A 156 3.09 19.52 -20.38
C TYR A 156 2.28 19.18 -19.12
N PHE A 157 2.74 18.21 -18.36
CA PHE A 157 2.13 17.78 -17.12
C PHE A 157 3.22 17.72 -16.04
N TRP A 158 2.96 18.37 -14.92
CA TRP A 158 3.80 18.34 -13.73
C TRP A 158 2.94 17.85 -12.58
N GLU A 159 3.49 16.93 -11.80
CA GLU A 159 2.92 16.37 -10.59
C GLU A 159 4.10 15.90 -9.74
N GLU A 160 4.04 16.13 -8.44
CA GLU A 160 5.04 15.66 -7.48
C GLU A 160 4.30 15.00 -6.34
N ASN A 161 4.51 13.70 -6.14
CA ASN A 161 3.81 12.92 -5.11
C ASN A 161 4.66 12.86 -3.83
N SER A 162 4.94 14.02 -3.24
CA SER A 162 5.87 14.16 -2.10
C SER A 162 5.21 14.05 -0.72
N THR A 163 3.90 14.27 -0.63
CA THR A 163 3.14 14.36 0.62
C THR A 163 1.94 13.43 0.57
N PHE A 164 1.84 12.50 1.52
CA PHE A 164 0.65 11.69 1.69
C PHE A 164 -0.32 12.33 2.68
N LEU A 165 -1.56 12.58 2.26
CA LEU A 165 -2.61 13.12 3.13
C LEU A 165 -3.78 12.14 3.22
N THR A 166 -3.93 11.48 4.37
CA THR A 166 -5.03 10.55 4.63
C THR A 166 -6.40 11.19 4.66
N HIS A 167 -6.53 12.52 4.71
CA HIS A 167 -7.79 13.23 4.91
C HIS A 167 -8.28 13.95 3.65
N THR A 168 -7.69 13.69 2.48
CA THR A 168 -8.23 14.19 1.22
C THR A 168 -9.52 13.43 0.91
N ASN A 169 -10.53 14.14 0.40
CA ASN A 169 -11.74 13.54 -0.17
C ASN A 169 -11.69 13.51 -1.70
N GLY A 170 -10.53 13.87 -2.28
CA GLY A 170 -10.27 13.78 -3.71
C GLY A 170 -9.90 12.36 -4.14
N ASP A 171 -9.82 12.19 -5.46
CA ASP A 171 -9.39 10.93 -6.10
C ASP A 171 -7.87 10.69 -5.98
N ASP A 172 -7.14 11.66 -5.39
CA ASP A 172 -5.70 11.59 -5.13
C ASP A 172 -5.38 11.84 -3.65
N ILE A 173 -4.46 11.04 -3.14
CA ILE A 173 -4.01 11.00 -1.75
C ILE A 173 -2.54 11.37 -1.63
N TRP A 174 -1.85 11.45 -2.78
CA TRP A 174 -0.50 11.94 -2.89
C TRP A 174 -0.53 13.31 -3.52
N LEU A 175 -0.02 14.28 -2.77
CA LEU A 175 0.06 15.67 -3.18
C LEU A 175 1.52 16.11 -3.18
N GLY A 176 1.77 17.24 -3.80
CA GLY A 176 3.05 17.89 -3.86
C GLY A 176 3.33 18.81 -2.67
N PRO A 177 4.13 19.86 -2.90
CA PRO A 177 4.55 20.79 -1.87
C PRO A 177 3.39 21.51 -1.19
N LEU A 178 3.54 21.72 0.12
CA LEU A 178 2.70 22.59 0.93
C LEU A 178 3.13 24.06 0.77
N LEU A 179 2.17 24.93 0.44
CA LEU A 179 2.28 26.37 0.46
C LEU A 179 1.57 26.91 1.71
N LEU A 180 2.32 27.51 2.64
CA LEU A 180 1.79 28.17 3.83
C LEU A 180 1.80 29.68 3.62
N ALA A 181 0.63 30.32 3.52
CA ALA A 181 0.58 31.74 3.23
C ALA A 181 1.26 32.59 4.34
N PRO A 182 2.05 33.62 4.00
CA PRO A 182 2.41 34.01 2.63
C PRO A 182 3.55 33.17 2.04
N GLU A 183 3.37 32.64 0.83
CA GLU A 183 4.39 31.85 0.11
C GLU A 183 4.37 32.14 -1.39
N GLU A 184 5.51 31.91 -2.06
CA GLU A 184 5.63 31.95 -3.51
C GLU A 184 6.34 30.70 -4.03
N TRP A 185 5.69 29.98 -4.94
CA TRP A 185 6.22 28.80 -5.59
C TRP A 185 6.34 29.01 -7.10
N THR A 186 7.39 28.46 -7.71
CA THR A 186 7.66 28.63 -9.14
C THR A 186 7.95 27.31 -9.84
N LEU A 187 7.47 27.21 -11.08
CA LEU A 187 7.73 26.09 -11.98
C LEU A 187 8.42 26.59 -13.24
N ASP A 188 9.63 26.07 -13.49
CA ASP A 188 10.37 26.33 -14.72
C ASP A 188 9.79 25.50 -15.87
N LEU A 189 9.28 26.18 -16.88
CA LEU A 189 8.73 25.61 -18.11
C LEU A 189 9.72 25.77 -19.28
N SER A 190 11.02 25.91 -19.02
CA SER A 190 12.05 25.99 -20.06
C SER A 190 12.15 24.74 -20.96
N SER A 191 11.54 23.63 -20.53
CA SER A 191 11.47 22.39 -21.31
C SER A 191 10.44 22.40 -22.44
N ILE A 192 9.49 23.35 -22.43
CA ILE A 192 8.50 23.49 -23.50
C ILE A 192 9.02 24.40 -24.63
N SER A 193 8.42 24.31 -25.81
CA SER A 193 8.78 25.15 -26.97
C SER A 193 7.54 25.68 -27.68
N PRO A 194 6.79 26.61 -27.06
CA PRO A 194 5.52 27.08 -27.59
C PRO A 194 5.70 27.91 -28.87
N SER A 195 4.70 27.91 -29.75
CA SER A 195 4.66 28.78 -30.95
C SER A 195 4.40 30.26 -30.61
N GLY A 196 3.98 30.54 -29.36
CA GLY A 196 3.40 31.81 -28.94
C GLY A 196 1.88 31.89 -29.17
N GLY A 197 1.27 30.84 -29.72
CA GLY A 197 -0.17 30.71 -29.90
C GLY A 197 -0.94 30.58 -28.58
N ALA A 198 -2.26 30.43 -28.70
CA ALA A 198 -3.14 30.23 -27.55
C ALA A 198 -2.89 28.88 -26.86
N GLY A 199 -3.27 28.80 -25.59
CA GLY A 199 -3.15 27.59 -24.77
C GLY A 199 -4.15 27.57 -23.62
N ALA A 200 -3.96 26.65 -22.69
CA ALA A 200 -4.73 26.57 -21.46
C ALA A 200 -3.86 26.03 -20.31
N LEU A 201 -3.98 26.67 -19.15
CA LEU A 201 -3.34 26.23 -17.91
C LEU A 201 -4.42 25.68 -16.97
N THR A 202 -4.27 24.44 -16.52
CA THR A 202 -5.10 23.87 -15.46
C THR A 202 -4.21 23.55 -14.26
N ILE A 203 -4.63 23.98 -13.07
CA ILE A 203 -3.96 23.72 -11.80
C ILE A 203 -4.96 23.00 -10.90
N ARG A 204 -4.57 21.86 -10.33
CA ARG A 204 -5.29 21.19 -9.25
C ARG A 204 -4.51 21.37 -7.95
N LEU A 205 -5.22 21.59 -6.85
CA LEU A 205 -4.66 21.73 -5.51
C LEU A 205 -5.66 21.27 -4.45
N TRP A 206 -5.18 21.09 -3.24
CA TRP A 206 -5.98 20.80 -2.05
C TRP A 206 -5.80 21.90 -1.02
N SER A 207 -6.89 22.54 -0.58
CA SER A 207 -6.87 23.41 0.60
C SER A 207 -7.08 22.57 1.86
N SER A 208 -6.20 22.71 2.85
CA SER A 208 -6.26 21.92 4.10
C SER A 208 -6.67 22.74 5.33
N THR A 209 -7.02 24.01 5.17
CA THR A 209 -7.51 24.87 6.25
C THR A 209 -8.93 25.36 5.96
N GLN A 210 -9.66 25.60 7.05
CA GLN A 210 -10.93 26.31 7.05
C GLN A 210 -10.92 27.30 8.21
N ASP A 211 -11.07 28.59 7.93
CA ASP A 211 -11.04 29.66 8.94
C ASP A 211 -11.99 30.82 8.59
N VAL A 212 -12.16 31.75 9.53
CA VAL A 212 -12.84 33.04 9.29
C VAL A 212 -11.79 34.12 9.01
N PRO A 213 -12.02 35.06 8.07
CA PRO A 213 -13.24 35.30 7.29
C PRO A 213 -13.30 34.50 5.98
N ASN A 214 -14.50 34.42 5.39
CA ASN A 214 -14.75 33.69 4.14
C ASN A 214 -14.82 34.69 2.96
N PRO A 215 -14.10 34.47 1.84
CA PRO A 215 -13.20 33.35 1.56
C PRO A 215 -11.89 33.44 2.35
N ASP A 216 -11.39 32.29 2.81
CA ASP A 216 -10.18 32.15 3.62
C ASP A 216 -8.92 31.80 2.80
N HIS A 217 -9.10 31.40 1.53
CA HIS A 217 -8.01 31.12 0.59
C HIS A 217 -7.91 32.16 -0.54
N HIS A 218 -6.68 32.47 -0.96
CA HIS A 218 -6.37 33.33 -2.08
C HIS A 218 -5.11 32.89 -2.82
N LEU A 219 -5.27 32.55 -4.11
CA LEU A 219 -4.17 32.23 -5.00
C LEU A 219 -4.03 33.25 -6.14
N GLN A 220 -2.83 33.82 -6.28
CA GLN A 220 -2.43 34.57 -7.44
C GLN A 220 -1.66 33.66 -8.40
N VAL A 221 -2.12 33.59 -9.65
CA VAL A 221 -1.46 32.82 -10.71
C VAL A 221 -0.80 33.79 -11.68
N LEU A 222 0.52 33.71 -11.84
CA LEU A 222 1.29 34.54 -12.75
C LEU A 222 2.07 33.67 -13.72
N LEU A 223 2.19 34.11 -14.98
CA LEU A 223 3.03 33.48 -15.99
C LEU A 223 3.90 34.56 -16.61
N ASN A 224 5.23 34.38 -16.58
CA ASN A 224 6.20 35.37 -17.07
C ASN A 224 6.04 36.75 -16.40
N GLY A 225 5.65 36.76 -15.12
CA GLY A 225 5.37 37.98 -14.35
C GLY A 225 4.03 38.67 -14.68
N ARG A 226 3.28 38.18 -15.67
CA ARG A 226 1.92 38.65 -15.96
C ARG A 226 0.93 37.89 -15.07
N GLN A 227 0.15 38.63 -14.28
CA GLN A 227 -0.93 38.04 -13.49
C GLN A 227 -2.06 37.56 -14.40
N LEU A 228 -2.34 36.26 -14.35
CA LEU A 228 -3.40 35.59 -15.10
C LEU A 228 -4.71 35.53 -14.30
N ALA A 229 -4.62 35.27 -12.99
CA ALA A 229 -5.79 35.15 -12.12
C ALA A 229 -5.49 35.60 -10.70
N ASN A 230 -6.55 36.10 -10.03
CA ASN A 230 -6.68 36.19 -8.57
C ASN A 230 -7.89 35.33 -8.20
N TRP A 231 -7.64 34.21 -7.53
CA TRP A 231 -8.63 33.19 -7.25
C TRP A 231 -8.91 33.10 -5.75
N TYR A 232 -10.19 33.12 -5.35
CA TYR A 232 -10.61 33.06 -3.96
C TYR A 232 -11.65 31.95 -3.78
N TRP A 233 -11.52 31.17 -2.72
CA TRP A 233 -12.45 30.11 -2.35
C TRP A 233 -12.41 29.87 -0.83
N ASP A 234 -13.25 28.97 -0.35
CA ASP A 234 -13.48 28.75 1.07
C ASP A 234 -13.32 27.27 1.44
N GLY A 235 -12.74 27.00 2.62
CA GLY A 235 -12.76 25.69 3.27
C GLY A 235 -11.84 24.61 2.71
N VAL A 236 -11.95 23.42 3.31
CA VAL A 236 -11.11 22.24 2.98
C VAL A 236 -11.70 21.49 1.79
N GLN A 237 -11.07 21.58 0.62
CA GLN A 237 -11.55 20.94 -0.59
C GLN A 237 -10.47 20.80 -1.67
N GLN A 238 -10.76 19.94 -2.66
CA GLN A 238 -10.02 19.92 -3.91
C GLN A 238 -10.48 21.08 -4.79
N GLU A 239 -9.55 21.92 -5.23
CA GLU A 239 -9.81 23.04 -6.13
C GLU A 239 -9.15 22.80 -7.49
N THR A 240 -9.85 23.15 -8.58
CA THR A 240 -9.31 23.04 -9.94
C THR A 240 -9.55 24.31 -10.73
N ILE A 241 -8.47 25.01 -11.03
CA ILE A 241 -8.48 26.30 -11.72
C ILE A 241 -8.07 26.07 -13.17
N THR A 242 -8.92 26.45 -14.13
CA THR A 242 -8.60 26.41 -15.57
C THR A 242 -8.60 27.80 -16.17
N LEU A 243 -7.48 28.21 -16.74
CA LEU A 243 -7.24 29.53 -17.30
C LEU A 243 -6.93 29.42 -18.80
N PRO A 244 -7.70 30.07 -19.70
CA PRO A 244 -7.28 30.21 -21.08
C PRO A 244 -6.03 31.11 -21.16
N LEU A 245 -5.09 30.75 -22.02
CA LEU A 245 -3.91 31.56 -22.32
C LEU A 245 -4.07 32.18 -23.70
N ASP A 246 -4.16 33.50 -23.75
CA ASP A 246 -4.19 34.25 -25.00
C ASP A 246 -2.85 34.14 -25.77
N GLU A 247 -2.90 34.43 -27.07
CA GLU A 247 -1.70 34.56 -27.90
C GLU A 247 -0.70 35.55 -27.29
N GLY A 248 0.58 35.18 -27.29
CA GLY A 248 1.68 35.98 -26.76
C GLY A 248 1.85 35.94 -25.24
N VAL A 249 1.03 35.18 -24.50
CA VAL A 249 1.25 34.94 -23.06
C VAL A 249 2.45 34.02 -22.84
N LEU A 250 2.53 32.93 -23.61
CA LEU A 250 3.69 32.06 -23.65
C LEU A 250 4.76 32.66 -24.56
N ASP A 251 5.98 32.81 -24.04
CA ASP A 251 7.10 33.31 -24.82
C ASP A 251 7.66 32.20 -25.69
N ALA A 252 7.64 32.39 -27.02
CA ALA A 252 8.17 31.45 -27.99
C ALA A 252 9.70 31.44 -28.08
N ALA A 253 10.37 32.51 -27.62
CA ALA A 253 11.82 32.71 -27.73
C ALA A 253 12.52 32.78 -26.36
N GLY A 254 11.77 32.89 -25.27
CA GLY A 254 12.26 33.02 -23.90
C GLY A 254 11.88 31.86 -22.99
N ALA A 255 12.42 31.88 -21.78
CA ALA A 255 12.02 30.94 -20.73
C ALA A 255 10.61 31.29 -20.24
N ASN A 256 9.81 30.26 -20.01
CA ASN A 256 8.48 30.43 -19.41
C ASN A 256 8.54 30.01 -17.94
N ILE A 257 8.00 30.83 -17.05
CA ILE A 257 7.97 30.54 -15.60
C ILE A 257 6.56 30.78 -15.08
N LEU A 258 5.96 29.73 -14.52
CA LEU A 258 4.72 29.82 -13.78
C LEU A 258 5.03 30.14 -12.32
N THR A 259 4.33 31.10 -11.74
CA THR A 259 4.42 31.49 -10.33
C THR A 259 3.05 31.38 -9.70
N LEU A 260 2.97 30.61 -8.61
CA LEU A 260 1.81 30.49 -7.73
C LEU A 260 2.13 31.21 -6.43
N ARG A 261 1.32 32.19 -6.05
CA ARG A 261 1.55 32.99 -4.84
C ARG A 261 0.33 32.98 -3.95
N THR A 262 0.51 32.61 -2.69
CA THR A 262 -0.46 32.79 -1.62
C THR A 262 -0.05 34.03 -0.82
N PRO A 263 -0.75 35.17 -0.93
CA PRO A 263 -0.28 36.43 -0.32
C PRO A 263 -0.59 36.55 1.18
N GLY A 264 -1.44 35.70 1.75
CA GLY A 264 -1.83 35.76 3.16
C GLY A 264 -2.62 37.03 3.51
N ASP A 265 -3.44 37.52 2.57
CA ASP A 265 -4.18 38.79 2.70
C ASP A 265 -5.69 38.62 2.93
N THR A 266 -6.17 37.38 3.11
CA THR A 266 -7.59 37.07 3.37
C THR A 266 -8.03 37.52 4.76
N GLY A 267 -7.09 37.56 5.71
CA GLY A 267 -7.34 37.82 7.13
C GLY A 267 -7.56 36.56 7.96
N ALA A 268 -7.49 35.37 7.35
CA ALA A 268 -7.45 34.08 8.06
C ALA A 268 -6.16 33.97 8.90
N ALA A 269 -6.20 33.18 9.98
CA ALA A 269 -5.03 32.95 10.84
C ALA A 269 -3.94 32.13 10.14
N GLY A 270 -4.34 31.30 9.16
CA GLY A 270 -3.43 30.55 8.30
C GLY A 270 -4.14 30.00 7.07
N GLU A 271 -3.40 29.92 5.96
CA GLU A 271 -3.83 29.32 4.70
C GLU A 271 -2.78 28.28 4.30
N ALA A 272 -3.23 27.04 4.08
CA ALA A 272 -2.39 25.90 3.74
C ALA A 272 -2.92 25.21 2.48
N LEU A 273 -2.12 25.26 1.40
CA LEU A 273 -2.47 24.68 0.11
C LEU A 273 -1.43 23.65 -0.30
N TYR A 274 -1.86 22.43 -0.62
CA TYR A 274 -1.00 21.44 -1.24
C TYR A 274 -1.21 21.47 -2.75
N LEU A 275 -0.13 21.62 -3.50
CA LEU A 275 -0.20 21.47 -4.96
C LEU A 275 -0.45 20.00 -5.30
N ASP A 276 -1.22 19.73 -6.35
CA ASP A 276 -1.50 18.37 -6.79
C ASP A 276 -0.82 18.16 -8.15
N TRP A 277 -1.46 18.60 -9.23
CA TRP A 277 -0.84 18.63 -10.55
C TRP A 277 -1.11 19.94 -11.31
N ILE A 278 -0.25 20.18 -12.29
CA ILE A 278 -0.31 21.31 -13.21
C ILE A 278 -0.25 20.78 -14.63
N ARG A 279 -1.22 21.17 -15.43
CA ARG A 279 -1.33 20.81 -16.84
C ARG A 279 -1.32 22.05 -17.70
N LEU A 280 -0.35 22.14 -18.59
CA LEU A 280 -0.25 23.21 -19.58
C LEU A 280 -0.46 22.63 -20.98
N GLN A 281 -1.54 23.03 -21.63
CA GLN A 281 -1.79 22.79 -23.05
C GLN A 281 -1.31 24.00 -23.85
N TYR A 282 -0.50 23.76 -24.88
CA TYR A 282 0.10 24.83 -25.65
C TYR A 282 0.28 24.44 -27.12
N GLU A 283 0.16 25.43 -28.00
CA GLU A 283 0.51 25.26 -29.41
C GLU A 283 2.03 25.23 -29.59
N THR A 284 2.53 24.34 -30.43
CA THR A 284 3.96 24.21 -30.76
C THR A 284 4.14 23.68 -32.19
N GLN A 285 5.39 23.69 -32.67
CA GLN A 285 5.79 23.01 -33.90
C GLN A 285 6.30 21.60 -33.58
N VAL A 286 5.83 20.58 -34.31
CA VAL A 286 6.38 19.22 -34.14
C VAL A 286 7.79 19.14 -34.71
N THR A 287 8.75 18.99 -33.81
CA THR A 287 10.15 18.70 -34.12
C THR A 287 10.59 17.45 -33.37
N THR A 288 11.36 16.60 -34.04
CA THR A 288 11.88 15.39 -33.39
C THR A 288 13.12 15.73 -32.54
N GLY A 289 13.08 15.35 -31.26
CA GLY A 289 14.13 15.62 -30.27
C GLY A 289 14.89 14.37 -29.85
N SER A 290 15.24 14.26 -28.56
CA SER A 290 15.88 13.09 -27.95
C SER A 290 14.90 12.07 -27.36
N LYS A 291 13.64 12.47 -27.14
CA LYS A 291 12.54 11.63 -26.64
C LYS A 291 11.45 11.50 -27.70
N GLN A 292 10.57 10.51 -27.52
CA GLN A 292 9.31 10.44 -28.26
C GLN A 292 8.46 11.70 -28.00
N VAL A 293 7.65 12.09 -28.97
CA VAL A 293 6.84 13.30 -28.92
C VAL A 293 5.36 12.92 -29.04
N LEU A 294 4.58 13.21 -28.00
CA LEU A 294 3.13 13.05 -27.96
C LEU A 294 2.47 14.40 -28.27
N PHE A 295 1.52 14.44 -29.20
CA PHE A 295 0.81 15.65 -29.55
C PHE A 295 -0.57 15.38 -30.14
N THR A 296 -1.43 16.40 -30.11
CA THR A 296 -2.74 16.40 -30.77
C THR A 296 -2.69 17.33 -31.98
N SER A 297 -3.09 16.84 -33.14
CA SER A 297 -3.19 17.67 -34.35
C SER A 297 -4.65 17.93 -34.73
N SER A 298 -4.97 19.15 -35.16
CA SER A 298 -6.25 19.50 -35.80
C SER A 298 -6.14 19.70 -37.32
N ALA A 299 -4.93 19.63 -37.88
CA ALA A 299 -4.67 19.81 -39.30
C ALA A 299 -5.03 18.55 -40.10
N SER A 300 -5.37 18.67 -41.39
CA SER A 300 -5.66 17.48 -42.22
C SER A 300 -4.41 16.74 -42.70
N ASN A 301 -3.28 17.44 -42.73
CA ASN A 301 -1.96 16.87 -42.94
C ASN A 301 -1.02 17.47 -41.89
N VAL A 302 -0.24 16.62 -41.22
CA VAL A 302 0.74 17.02 -40.20
C VAL A 302 2.11 17.04 -40.82
N LEU A 303 2.87 18.10 -40.59
CA LEU A 303 4.26 18.27 -40.99
C LEU A 303 5.17 18.13 -39.77
N VAL A 304 6.12 17.21 -39.83
CA VAL A 304 7.13 16.97 -38.79
C VAL A 304 8.49 17.36 -39.33
N HIS A 305 9.14 18.30 -38.66
CA HIS A 305 10.49 18.75 -39.01
C HIS A 305 11.57 17.85 -38.40
N ASN A 306 12.77 17.91 -38.97
CA ASN A 306 13.95 17.13 -38.54
C ASN A 306 13.70 15.61 -38.56
N ALA A 307 12.91 15.14 -39.52
CA ALA A 307 12.57 13.73 -39.70
C ALA A 307 13.58 13.01 -40.61
N ASP A 308 13.55 11.68 -40.56
CA ASP A 308 14.27 10.80 -41.47
C ASP A 308 13.45 9.51 -41.68
N ALA A 309 13.96 8.59 -42.51
CA ALA A 309 13.25 7.36 -42.86
C ALA A 309 13.06 6.37 -41.68
N SER A 310 13.72 6.58 -40.54
CA SER A 310 13.55 5.78 -39.34
C SER A 310 12.42 6.27 -38.42
N LEU A 311 11.85 7.45 -38.70
CA LEU A 311 10.78 8.01 -37.88
C LEU A 311 9.52 7.15 -37.99
N MET A 312 9.00 6.73 -36.84
CA MET A 312 7.76 5.99 -36.71
C MET A 312 6.66 6.90 -36.18
N ILE A 313 5.43 6.68 -36.63
CA ILE A 313 4.26 7.48 -36.25
C ILE A 313 3.16 6.54 -35.80
N PHE A 314 2.67 6.75 -34.60
CA PHE A 314 1.58 5.98 -34.02
C PHE A 314 0.38 6.90 -33.76
N ASP A 315 -0.80 6.48 -34.19
CA ASP A 315 -2.08 7.06 -33.75
C ASP A 315 -2.46 6.35 -32.45
N VAL A 316 -2.48 7.10 -31.35
CA VAL A 316 -2.75 6.62 -29.99
C VAL A 316 -4.04 7.23 -29.44
N THR A 317 -4.94 7.69 -30.33
CA THR A 317 -6.23 8.26 -29.93
C THR A 317 -7.06 7.27 -29.11
N ASP A 318 -7.00 5.98 -29.47
CA ASP A 318 -7.42 4.88 -28.61
C ASP A 318 -6.15 4.17 -28.10
N GLU A 319 -5.80 4.43 -26.85
CA GLU A 319 -4.60 3.89 -26.20
C GLU A 319 -4.62 2.35 -26.10
N ASN A 320 -5.80 1.72 -26.14
CA ASN A 320 -5.94 0.26 -26.13
C ASN A 320 -5.87 -0.35 -27.53
N ALA A 321 -6.00 0.45 -28.58
CA ALA A 321 -5.97 0.02 -29.98
C ALA A 321 -5.10 0.96 -30.84
N PRO A 322 -3.81 1.14 -30.50
CA PRO A 322 -2.92 2.03 -31.26
C PRO A 322 -2.75 1.54 -32.71
N LEU A 323 -2.51 2.47 -33.63
CA LEU A 323 -2.28 2.19 -35.04
C LEU A 323 -0.89 2.68 -35.46
N LEU A 324 -0.15 1.86 -36.20
CA LEU A 324 1.08 2.31 -36.87
C LEU A 324 0.70 2.97 -38.20
N LEU A 325 1.11 4.22 -38.41
CA LEU A 325 0.89 4.91 -39.67
C LEU A 325 1.96 4.55 -40.70
N GLN A 326 1.51 4.28 -41.92
CA GLN A 326 2.34 3.87 -43.06
C GLN A 326 2.20 4.86 -44.22
N HIS A 327 3.20 4.90 -45.09
CA HIS A 327 3.24 5.74 -46.29
C HIS A 327 3.21 7.25 -46.03
N ALA A 328 3.80 7.73 -44.94
CA ALA A 328 4.11 9.16 -44.80
C ALA A 328 5.07 9.60 -45.92
N GLY A 329 4.93 10.84 -46.40
CA GLY A 329 5.80 11.44 -47.40
C GLY A 329 7.00 12.11 -46.75
N LEU A 330 8.22 11.71 -47.11
CA LEU A 330 9.45 12.34 -46.64
C LEU A 330 10.11 13.11 -47.78
N GLU A 331 10.28 14.42 -47.62
CA GLU A 331 10.98 15.31 -48.56
C GLU A 331 12.12 16.03 -47.82
N GLY A 332 13.37 15.63 -48.11
CA GLY A 332 14.51 16.13 -47.34
C GLY A 332 14.44 15.67 -45.88
N THR A 333 14.26 16.63 -44.95
CA THR A 333 14.09 16.39 -43.51
C THR A 333 12.67 16.64 -43.02
N ASP A 334 11.73 16.85 -43.95
CA ASP A 334 10.34 17.17 -43.64
C ASP A 334 9.47 15.97 -43.95
N LEU A 335 8.78 15.45 -42.93
CA LEU A 335 7.88 14.31 -43.06
C LEU A 335 6.44 14.77 -42.92
N THR A 336 5.59 14.44 -43.90
CA THR A 336 4.17 14.79 -43.91
C THR A 336 3.28 13.54 -43.92
N PHE A 337 2.25 13.50 -43.09
CA PHE A 337 1.25 12.43 -43.08
C PHE A 337 -0.17 12.98 -42.93
N ALA A 338 -1.16 12.23 -43.43
CA ALA A 338 -2.58 12.59 -43.31
C ALA A 338 -3.16 12.17 -41.96
N GLY A 339 -3.92 13.07 -41.32
CA GLY A 339 -4.63 12.76 -40.07
C GLY A 339 -5.10 14.00 -39.30
N THR A 340 -6.37 14.02 -38.85
CA THR A 340 -7.08 15.22 -38.35
C THR A 340 -7.80 14.95 -37.03
N GLY A 341 -7.44 15.60 -35.93
CA GLY A 341 -8.14 15.52 -34.65
C GLY A 341 -7.80 14.27 -33.82
N GLN A 342 -6.63 13.68 -34.06
CA GLN A 342 -6.12 12.49 -33.36
C GLN A 342 -4.94 12.87 -32.46
N VAL A 343 -4.63 11.97 -31.53
CA VAL A 343 -3.42 12.01 -30.69
C VAL A 343 -2.36 11.12 -31.33
N TYR A 344 -1.16 11.65 -31.52
CA TYR A 344 -0.06 10.96 -32.17
C TYR A 344 1.17 10.87 -31.28
N VAL A 345 1.88 9.76 -31.38
CA VAL A 345 3.27 9.64 -30.90
C VAL A 345 4.20 9.51 -32.10
N VAL A 346 5.21 10.37 -32.18
CA VAL A 346 6.31 10.24 -33.15
C VAL A 346 7.62 9.96 -32.43
N LEU A 347 8.37 8.99 -32.95
CA LEU A 347 9.65 8.60 -32.35
C LEU A 347 10.57 7.89 -33.34
N ARG A 348 11.86 7.91 -33.02
CA ARG A 348 12.85 6.97 -33.56
C ARG A 348 12.94 5.74 -32.65
N PRO A 349 13.36 4.57 -33.17
CA PRO A 349 13.53 3.34 -32.39
C PRO A 349 14.33 3.45 -31.07
N ASN A 350 15.35 4.31 -31.05
CA ASN A 350 16.17 4.55 -29.85
C ASN A 350 15.52 5.47 -28.81
N GLN A 351 14.36 6.04 -29.10
CA GLN A 351 13.60 6.95 -28.23
C GLN A 351 12.40 6.27 -27.57
N ALA A 352 12.10 5.02 -27.93
CA ALA A 352 11.02 4.26 -27.31
C ALA A 352 11.32 3.98 -25.84
N VAL A 353 10.27 3.91 -25.01
CA VAL A 353 10.36 3.49 -23.60
C VAL A 353 10.97 2.10 -23.52
N ARG A 354 11.85 1.88 -22.55
CA ARG A 354 12.48 0.58 -22.30
C ARG A 354 11.96 -0.01 -20.99
N PRO A 355 11.05 -1.01 -21.05
CA PRO A 355 10.57 -1.65 -19.84
C PRO A 355 11.69 -2.45 -19.17
N THR A 356 11.62 -2.59 -17.85
CA THR A 356 12.46 -3.55 -17.13
C THR A 356 11.89 -4.95 -17.35
N ILE A 357 12.75 -5.91 -17.71
CA ILE A 357 12.32 -7.27 -18.06
C ILE A 357 12.72 -8.24 -16.96
N SER A 358 11.77 -9.04 -16.50
CA SER A 358 12.02 -10.15 -15.57
C SER A 358 11.24 -11.40 -15.99
N ALA A 359 11.72 -12.56 -15.55
CA ALA A 359 11.04 -13.82 -15.80
C ALA A 359 9.76 -13.93 -14.95
N ALA A 360 8.64 -14.30 -15.58
CA ALA A 360 7.45 -14.74 -14.85
C ALA A 360 7.63 -16.22 -14.49
N PRO A 361 7.70 -16.57 -13.19
CA PRO A 361 7.97 -17.93 -12.76
C PRO A 361 6.80 -18.88 -13.05
N VAL A 362 7.12 -20.16 -13.21
CA VAL A 362 6.12 -21.23 -13.26
C VAL A 362 5.92 -21.80 -11.87
N TRP A 363 4.74 -21.59 -11.32
CA TRP A 363 4.36 -22.16 -10.03
C TRP A 363 3.96 -23.62 -10.19
N LYS A 364 4.86 -24.55 -9.79
CA LYS A 364 4.63 -26.00 -9.87
C LYS A 364 3.39 -26.46 -9.10
N ASP A 365 3.04 -25.74 -8.05
CA ASP A 365 1.89 -26.03 -7.22
C ASP A 365 0.94 -24.84 -7.22
N SER A 366 0.19 -24.69 -8.32
CA SER A 366 -0.71 -23.55 -8.52
C SER A 366 -1.77 -23.42 -7.42
N LEU A 367 -2.06 -22.19 -7.01
CA LEU A 367 -3.13 -21.85 -6.06
C LEU A 367 -4.54 -22.03 -6.66
N ARG A 368 -4.63 -22.14 -7.99
CA ARG A 368 -5.87 -22.38 -8.75
C ARG A 368 -6.29 -23.86 -8.83
N ARG A 369 -5.62 -24.73 -8.08
CA ARG A 369 -5.96 -26.15 -7.96
C ARG A 369 -7.10 -26.31 -6.95
N SER A 370 -8.27 -26.80 -7.39
CA SER A 370 -9.46 -26.92 -6.55
C SER A 370 -9.37 -28.02 -5.49
N GLU A 371 -8.41 -28.94 -5.62
CA GLU A 371 -8.08 -29.95 -4.60
C GLU A 371 -7.30 -29.39 -3.39
N ARG A 372 -6.94 -28.11 -3.40
CA ARG A 372 -6.39 -27.43 -2.20
C ARG A 372 -7.48 -27.26 -1.15
N GLY A 373 -7.10 -27.05 0.10
CA GLY A 373 -8.02 -26.75 1.19
C GLY A 373 -7.24 -26.36 2.44
N ALA A 374 -7.72 -25.35 3.16
CA ALA A 374 -7.11 -24.85 4.39
C ALA A 374 -8.18 -24.22 5.28
N ASP A 375 -7.98 -24.31 6.59
CA ASP A 375 -8.71 -23.54 7.61
C ASP A 375 -7.92 -22.28 7.98
N TYR A 376 -6.58 -22.34 7.87
CA TYR A 376 -5.64 -21.27 8.17
C TYR A 376 -4.70 -21.04 6.98
N ILE A 377 -4.72 -19.83 6.42
CA ILE A 377 -3.82 -19.40 5.34
C ILE A 377 -2.87 -18.34 5.89
N ALA A 378 -1.56 -18.61 5.85
CA ALA A 378 -0.55 -17.58 6.04
C ALA A 378 -0.09 -17.03 4.68
N ILE A 379 -0.31 -15.74 4.43
CA ILE A 379 0.23 -15.05 3.25
C ILE A 379 1.53 -14.39 3.66
N VAL A 380 2.63 -14.81 3.04
CA VAL A 380 3.98 -14.47 3.48
C VAL A 380 4.66 -13.58 2.45
N ALA A 381 5.16 -12.42 2.89
CA ALA A 381 6.01 -11.56 2.09
C ALA A 381 7.26 -12.31 1.62
N ASP A 382 7.75 -11.99 0.43
CA ASP A 382 8.88 -12.69 -0.19
C ASP A 382 10.24 -12.22 0.34
N VAL A 383 10.43 -12.36 1.65
CA VAL A 383 11.69 -12.10 2.36
C VAL A 383 12.38 -13.42 2.70
N ASP A 384 13.64 -13.57 2.29
CA ASP A 384 14.43 -14.76 2.59
C ASP A 384 14.48 -14.98 4.13
N GLY A 385 14.06 -16.16 4.59
CA GLY A 385 14.00 -16.52 6.01
C GLY A 385 12.63 -16.41 6.67
N PHE A 386 11.65 -15.73 6.05
CA PHE A 386 10.31 -15.58 6.66
C PHE A 386 9.56 -16.92 6.73
N ALA A 387 9.61 -17.70 5.66
CA ALA A 387 9.01 -19.03 5.60
C ALA A 387 9.52 -19.95 6.72
N GLU A 388 10.84 -19.95 6.96
CA GLU A 388 11.49 -20.74 8.01
C GLU A 388 11.14 -20.24 9.41
N ALA A 389 11.11 -18.92 9.62
CA ALA A 389 10.75 -18.33 10.91
C ALA A 389 9.28 -18.60 11.30
N LEU A 390 8.39 -18.71 10.32
CA LEU A 390 6.97 -18.96 10.53
C LEU A 390 6.66 -20.45 10.78
N GLU A 391 7.55 -21.38 10.41
CA GLU A 391 7.32 -22.82 10.44
C GLU A 391 6.80 -23.32 11.81
N LEU A 392 7.38 -22.81 12.91
CA LEU A 392 6.97 -23.18 14.26
C LEU A 392 5.50 -22.87 14.55
N LEU A 393 5.02 -21.70 14.12
CA LEU A 393 3.62 -21.32 14.33
C LEU A 393 2.67 -22.18 13.49
N LEU A 394 3.02 -22.47 12.25
CA LEU A 394 2.18 -23.27 11.36
C LEU A 394 2.03 -24.71 11.85
N VAL A 395 3.12 -25.31 12.35
CA VAL A 395 3.09 -26.63 12.98
C VAL A 395 2.19 -26.60 14.22
N TYR A 396 2.36 -25.59 15.08
CA TYR A 396 1.55 -25.45 16.28
C TYR A 396 0.04 -25.34 15.96
N ARG A 397 -0.34 -24.53 14.96
CA ARG A 397 -1.73 -24.40 14.50
C ARG A 397 -2.30 -25.71 13.93
N GLN A 398 -1.46 -26.51 13.28
CA GLN A 398 -1.87 -27.82 12.81
C GLN A 398 -2.05 -28.85 13.94
N GLU A 399 -1.23 -28.79 14.99
CA GLU A 399 -1.41 -29.61 16.20
C GLU A 399 -2.73 -29.30 16.91
N GLN A 400 -3.25 -28.08 16.74
CA GLN A 400 -4.60 -27.69 17.17
C GLN A 400 -5.72 -28.18 16.22
N GLY A 401 -5.38 -28.94 15.18
CA GLY A 401 -6.34 -29.59 14.28
C GLY A 401 -6.73 -28.78 13.05
N LEU A 402 -6.09 -27.63 12.79
CA LEU A 402 -6.35 -26.82 11.61
C LEU A 402 -5.65 -27.40 10.37
N ARG A 403 -6.29 -27.31 9.19
CA ARG A 403 -5.62 -27.46 7.89
C ARG A 403 -4.86 -26.17 7.59
N VAL A 404 -3.54 -26.20 7.67
CA VAL A 404 -2.69 -25.01 7.56
C VAL A 404 -1.96 -24.98 6.20
N THR A 405 -1.87 -23.81 5.58
CA THR A 405 -0.99 -23.57 4.43
C THR A 405 -0.31 -22.21 4.50
N ALA A 406 0.94 -22.13 4.04
CA ALA A 406 1.61 -20.87 3.74
C ALA A 406 1.61 -20.63 2.23
N VAL A 407 1.47 -19.37 1.83
CA VAL A 407 1.40 -18.94 0.42
C VAL A 407 2.32 -17.74 0.23
N SER A 408 3.12 -17.76 -0.84
CA SER A 408 3.97 -16.61 -1.22
C SER A 408 3.12 -15.50 -1.80
N LEU A 409 3.40 -14.27 -1.37
CA LEU A 409 2.79 -13.07 -1.93
C LEU A 409 3.07 -12.93 -3.43
N GLN A 410 4.30 -13.21 -3.88
CA GLN A 410 4.66 -13.20 -5.29
C GLN A 410 3.85 -14.20 -6.12
N GLN A 411 3.55 -15.39 -5.57
CA GLN A 411 2.68 -16.35 -6.23
C GLN A 411 1.25 -15.81 -6.40
N ILE A 412 0.74 -15.11 -5.41
CA ILE A 412 -0.57 -14.46 -5.47
C ILE A 412 -0.58 -13.38 -6.57
N TYR A 413 0.44 -12.52 -6.64
CA TYR A 413 0.54 -11.52 -7.71
C TYR A 413 0.60 -12.15 -9.09
N ASP A 414 1.35 -13.22 -9.27
CA ASP A 414 1.42 -13.90 -10.56
C ASP A 414 0.12 -14.56 -10.97
N GLU A 415 -0.50 -15.30 -10.06
CA GLU A 415 -1.68 -16.10 -10.40
C GLU A 415 -2.96 -15.28 -10.40
N PHE A 416 -3.08 -14.23 -9.58
CA PHE A 416 -4.32 -13.45 -9.39
C PHE A 416 -4.20 -11.95 -9.67
N GLY A 417 -2.98 -11.42 -9.82
CA GLY A 417 -2.70 -10.02 -10.16
C GLY A 417 -2.07 -9.82 -11.54
N TYR A 418 -1.88 -10.88 -12.34
CA TYR A 418 -1.18 -10.82 -13.63
C TYR A 418 0.26 -10.28 -13.53
N GLY A 419 0.90 -10.46 -12.37
CA GLY A 419 2.23 -9.95 -12.04
C GLY A 419 2.23 -8.53 -11.46
N GLN A 420 1.09 -7.84 -11.43
CA GLN A 420 0.93 -6.53 -10.78
C GLN A 420 0.96 -6.70 -9.26
N GLN A 421 1.73 -5.85 -8.58
CA GLN A 421 1.77 -5.79 -7.11
C GLN A 421 0.59 -4.98 -6.59
N SER A 422 -0.62 -5.53 -6.70
CA SER A 422 -1.86 -4.88 -6.26
C SER A 422 -2.49 -5.60 -5.08
N PRO A 423 -2.99 -4.89 -4.05
CA PRO A 423 -3.82 -5.45 -2.99
C PRO A 423 -5.02 -6.27 -3.54
N ALA A 424 -5.55 -5.90 -4.71
CA ALA A 424 -6.65 -6.63 -5.34
C ALA A 424 -6.30 -8.10 -5.64
N ALA A 425 -5.03 -8.42 -5.93
CA ALA A 425 -4.60 -9.81 -6.15
C ALA A 425 -4.79 -10.68 -4.90
N ILE A 426 -4.53 -10.12 -3.70
CA ILE A 426 -4.73 -10.80 -2.42
C ILE A 426 -6.21 -11.09 -2.21
N ARG A 427 -7.08 -10.09 -2.42
CA ARG A 427 -8.54 -10.27 -2.32
C ARG A 427 -9.04 -11.32 -3.33
N HIS A 428 -8.64 -11.23 -4.59
CA HIS A 428 -9.01 -12.22 -5.61
C HIS A 428 -8.58 -13.64 -5.25
N PHE A 429 -7.38 -13.80 -4.68
CA PHE A 429 -6.91 -15.09 -4.19
C PHE A 429 -7.79 -15.63 -3.05
N LEU A 430 -8.05 -14.83 -2.03
CA LEU A 430 -8.87 -15.24 -0.88
C LEU A 430 -10.30 -15.59 -1.32
N THR A 431 -10.93 -14.75 -2.15
CA THR A 431 -12.25 -15.05 -2.75
C THR A 431 -12.22 -16.36 -3.54
N TYR A 432 -11.17 -16.60 -4.33
CA TYR A 432 -11.03 -17.85 -5.07
C TYR A 432 -10.92 -19.06 -4.13
N ALA A 433 -10.10 -18.95 -3.08
CA ALA A 433 -9.91 -20.02 -2.10
C ALA A 433 -11.23 -20.36 -1.39
N THR A 434 -11.98 -19.37 -0.90
CA THR A 434 -13.30 -19.56 -0.28
C THR A 434 -14.27 -20.31 -1.20
N GLN A 435 -14.27 -19.99 -2.50
CA GLN A 435 -15.25 -20.52 -3.45
C GLN A 435 -14.86 -21.86 -4.10
N ASN A 436 -13.55 -22.14 -4.25
CA ASN A 436 -13.07 -23.22 -5.12
C ASN A 436 -12.20 -24.27 -4.43
N TRP A 437 -11.65 -23.98 -3.25
CA TRP A 437 -10.91 -24.97 -2.48
C TRP A 437 -11.85 -25.95 -1.77
N MET A 438 -11.35 -27.14 -1.45
CA MET A 438 -12.07 -28.18 -0.73
C MET A 438 -12.55 -27.67 0.63
N SER A 439 -13.86 -27.83 0.85
CA SER A 439 -14.52 -27.48 2.10
C SER A 439 -13.91 -28.18 3.34
N PRO A 440 -14.01 -27.56 4.53
CA PRO A 440 -14.58 -26.24 4.79
C PRO A 440 -13.78 -25.09 4.13
N ALA A 441 -14.39 -23.93 3.96
CA ALA A 441 -13.69 -22.76 3.45
C ALA A 441 -12.66 -22.25 4.49
N PRO A 442 -11.63 -21.49 4.08
CA PRO A 442 -10.70 -20.86 5.01
C PRO A 442 -11.44 -20.01 6.05
N ARG A 443 -10.97 -20.09 7.30
CA ARG A 443 -11.54 -19.33 8.43
C ARG A 443 -10.60 -18.23 8.91
N TYR A 444 -9.29 -18.49 8.88
CA TYR A 444 -8.25 -17.59 9.38
C TYR A 444 -7.25 -17.23 8.28
N VAL A 445 -6.87 -15.95 8.23
CA VAL A 445 -5.84 -15.45 7.32
C VAL A 445 -4.83 -14.64 8.12
N LEU A 446 -3.57 -15.10 8.16
CA LEU A 446 -2.47 -14.33 8.72
C LEU A 446 -1.65 -13.69 7.60
N LEU A 447 -1.57 -12.36 7.61
CA LEU A 447 -0.67 -11.60 6.75
C LEU A 447 0.69 -11.46 7.45
N VAL A 448 1.77 -11.91 6.81
CA VAL A 448 3.12 -11.92 7.39
C VAL A 448 4.03 -11.01 6.58
N GLY A 449 4.19 -9.79 7.07
CA GLY A 449 4.91 -8.72 6.40
C GLY A 449 4.31 -7.38 6.77
N ASP A 450 5.16 -6.37 6.86
CA ASP A 450 4.72 -5.00 7.10
C ASP A 450 4.12 -4.35 5.86
N ALA A 451 3.26 -3.35 6.04
CA ALA A 451 2.67 -2.59 4.94
C ALA A 451 3.26 -1.18 4.90
N SER A 452 3.30 -0.58 3.72
CA SER A 452 3.50 0.86 3.59
C SER A 452 2.77 1.37 2.35
N TYR A 453 2.31 2.61 2.39
CA TYR A 453 1.87 3.29 1.18
C TYR A 453 3.03 3.95 0.41
N ASP A 454 4.21 4.09 1.01
CA ASP A 454 5.39 4.56 0.29
C ASP A 454 5.96 3.43 -0.56
N VAL A 455 5.92 3.63 -1.87
CA VAL A 455 6.34 2.64 -2.86
C VAL A 455 7.21 3.28 -3.93
N PRO A 456 8.20 2.56 -4.47
CA PRO A 456 9.17 3.16 -5.37
C PRO A 456 8.52 3.53 -6.72
N THR A 457 8.46 4.82 -7.03
CA THR A 457 7.91 5.32 -8.31
C THR A 457 8.92 5.28 -9.46
N ALA A 458 10.20 5.05 -9.17
CA ALA A 458 11.26 4.93 -10.16
C ALA A 458 12.33 3.92 -9.71
N PRO A 459 13.11 3.33 -10.66
CA PRO A 459 14.22 2.45 -10.30
C PRO A 459 15.22 3.15 -9.36
N GLY A 460 15.41 2.59 -8.17
CA GLY A 460 16.35 3.10 -7.17
C GLY A 460 15.81 4.28 -6.33
N ALA A 461 14.51 4.59 -6.40
CA ALA A 461 13.89 5.54 -5.49
C ALA A 461 14.03 5.07 -4.03
N HIS A 462 14.29 6.00 -3.12
CA HIS A 462 14.33 5.73 -1.69
C HIS A 462 12.90 5.56 -1.18
N VAL A 463 12.67 4.50 -0.42
CA VAL A 463 11.48 4.30 0.40
C VAL A 463 11.89 4.29 1.86
N ALA A 464 11.12 4.95 2.72
CA ALA A 464 11.43 5.08 4.14
C ALA A 464 11.25 3.76 4.91
N SER A 465 10.20 3.02 4.55
CA SER A 465 9.84 1.71 5.09
C SER A 465 9.58 0.74 3.93
N GLY A 466 9.85 -0.56 4.15
CA GLY A 466 9.56 -1.58 3.16
C GLY A 466 8.06 -1.87 3.11
N ASN A 467 7.38 -1.59 2.00
CA ASN A 467 6.07 -2.17 1.72
C ASN A 467 6.20 -3.65 1.35
N LEU A 468 6.40 -4.52 2.34
CA LEU A 468 6.66 -5.95 2.12
C LEU A 468 5.41 -6.74 1.76
N LEU A 469 4.26 -6.38 2.35
CA LEU A 469 2.94 -6.95 2.07
C LEU A 469 1.90 -5.83 2.13
N PRO A 470 1.45 -5.29 0.98
CA PRO A 470 0.58 -4.12 0.95
C PRO A 470 -0.78 -4.40 1.57
N THR A 471 -1.37 -3.33 2.09
CA THR A 471 -2.77 -3.28 2.55
C THR A 471 -3.62 -2.51 1.54
N SER A 472 -4.95 -2.55 1.71
CA SER A 472 -5.86 -1.73 0.92
C SER A 472 -6.02 -0.35 1.56
N LEU A 473 -5.95 0.73 0.77
CA LEU A 473 -6.36 2.06 1.21
C LEU A 473 -7.81 2.29 0.79
N VAL A 474 -8.70 2.39 1.77
CA VAL A 474 -10.14 2.48 1.55
C VAL A 474 -10.63 3.87 1.93
N PRO A 475 -11.37 4.56 1.04
CA PRO A 475 -12.01 5.82 1.39
C PRO A 475 -13.12 5.58 2.42
N ILE A 476 -13.17 6.42 3.44
CA ILE A 476 -14.17 6.43 4.51
C ILE A 476 -14.86 7.79 4.56
N SER A 477 -16.11 7.78 5.00
CA SER A 477 -16.98 8.97 5.02
C SER A 477 -16.53 9.99 6.07
N TYR A 478 -15.97 9.51 7.18
CA TYR A 478 -15.58 10.37 8.29
C TYR A 478 -14.37 11.25 7.95
N ASN A 479 -13.30 10.68 7.37
CA ASN A 479 -12.12 11.50 7.03
C ASN A 479 -11.08 10.81 6.13
N GLY A 480 -11.36 10.70 4.83
CA GLY A 480 -10.39 10.33 3.79
C GLY A 480 -10.08 8.83 3.71
N TYR A 481 -8.82 8.41 3.65
CA TYR A 481 -8.41 7.03 3.38
C TYR A 481 -7.76 6.36 4.58
N VAL A 482 -8.05 5.07 4.77
CA VAL A 482 -7.51 4.25 5.86
C VAL A 482 -6.96 2.92 5.35
N ALA A 483 -5.90 2.44 5.98
CA ALA A 483 -5.37 1.10 5.75
C ALA A 483 -6.33 0.04 6.30
N SER A 484 -6.71 -0.92 5.47
CA SER A 484 -7.71 -1.92 5.79
C SER A 484 -7.31 -3.30 5.30
N ASP A 485 -6.87 -4.15 6.23
CA ASP A 485 -6.72 -5.58 5.96
C ASP A 485 -8.07 -6.27 5.95
N THR A 486 -9.04 -5.76 6.72
CA THR A 486 -10.44 -6.24 6.72
C THR A 486 -11.03 -6.24 5.30
N TRP A 487 -10.63 -5.30 4.44
CA TRP A 487 -11.04 -5.24 3.03
C TRP A 487 -10.76 -6.54 2.25
N PHE A 488 -9.67 -7.25 2.57
CA PHE A 488 -9.36 -8.53 1.92
C PHE A 488 -10.35 -9.64 2.27
N ALA A 489 -10.93 -9.58 3.47
CA ALA A 489 -11.83 -10.61 4.00
C ALA A 489 -13.32 -10.33 3.75
N LEU A 490 -13.69 -9.13 3.28
CA LEU A 490 -15.08 -8.80 2.95
C LEU A 490 -15.61 -9.59 1.75
N GLU A 491 -14.76 -9.95 0.80
CA GLU A 491 -15.20 -10.48 -0.50
C GLU A 491 -16.29 -9.57 -1.10
N ASP A 492 -17.46 -10.08 -1.48
CA ASP A 492 -18.61 -9.27 -1.94
C ASP A 492 -19.65 -9.01 -0.83
N SER A 493 -19.29 -9.26 0.43
CA SER A 493 -20.15 -9.15 1.61
C SER A 493 -20.01 -7.79 2.31
N SER A 494 -21.03 -7.42 3.10
CA SER A 494 -20.98 -6.29 4.02
C SER A 494 -20.33 -6.64 5.37
N VAL A 495 -19.93 -7.90 5.57
CA VAL A 495 -19.19 -8.37 6.76
C VAL A 495 -18.03 -9.27 6.37
N PRO A 496 -16.92 -9.25 7.13
CA PRO A 496 -15.77 -10.08 6.79
C PRO A 496 -16.12 -11.57 6.94
N GLN A 497 -15.77 -12.37 5.94
CA GLN A 497 -16.05 -13.81 5.91
C GLN A 497 -14.94 -14.65 6.55
N MET A 498 -13.76 -14.04 6.76
CA MET A 498 -12.58 -14.67 7.35
C MET A 498 -12.00 -13.77 8.43
N ALA A 499 -11.51 -14.37 9.52
CA ALA A 499 -10.80 -13.66 10.56
C ALA A 499 -9.39 -13.37 10.04
N ILE A 500 -9.13 -12.10 9.73
CA ILE A 500 -7.84 -11.66 9.19
C ILE A 500 -7.05 -10.91 10.27
N GLY A 501 -5.77 -11.25 10.38
CA GLY A 501 -4.82 -10.55 11.23
C GLY A 501 -3.47 -10.38 10.54
N ARG A 502 -2.65 -9.45 11.03
CA ARG A 502 -1.32 -9.16 10.48
C ARG A 502 -0.23 -9.29 11.52
N PHE A 503 0.88 -9.91 11.15
CA PHE A 503 2.19 -9.70 11.76
C PHE A 503 2.92 -8.60 10.97
N PRO A 504 2.90 -7.34 11.44
CA PRO A 504 3.55 -6.25 10.73
C PRO A 504 5.04 -6.36 11.04
N VAL A 505 5.83 -6.99 10.18
CA VAL A 505 7.25 -7.27 10.41
C VAL A 505 8.08 -6.96 9.19
N GLN A 506 9.23 -6.33 9.38
CA GLN A 506 10.19 -5.96 8.35
C GLN A 506 11.34 -6.98 8.27
N THR A 507 11.61 -7.70 9.37
CA THR A 507 12.78 -8.57 9.51
C THR A 507 12.44 -9.94 10.07
N VAL A 508 13.32 -10.91 9.79
CA VAL A 508 13.22 -12.28 10.34
C VAL A 508 13.21 -12.28 11.87
N ALA A 509 13.96 -11.37 12.50
CA ALA A 509 14.03 -11.28 13.96
C ALA A 509 12.70 -10.84 14.57
N GLU A 510 12.04 -9.84 13.98
CA GLU A 510 10.72 -9.38 14.41
C GLU A 510 9.67 -10.48 14.24
N LEU A 511 9.68 -11.19 13.10
CA LEU A 511 8.80 -12.33 12.87
C LEU A 511 8.98 -13.41 13.94
N MET A 512 10.23 -13.79 14.23
CA MET A 512 10.53 -14.76 15.29
C MET A 512 10.03 -14.28 16.65
N THR A 513 10.18 -12.98 16.98
CA THR A 513 9.65 -12.40 18.22
C THR A 513 8.14 -12.60 18.32
N MET A 514 7.40 -12.25 17.27
CA MET A 514 5.94 -12.40 17.26
C MET A 514 5.49 -13.86 17.32
N VAL A 515 6.10 -14.76 16.53
CA VAL A 515 5.84 -16.21 16.58
C VAL A 515 6.06 -16.78 17.98
N ASN A 516 7.20 -16.45 18.60
CA ASN A 516 7.52 -16.93 19.94
C ASN A 516 6.56 -16.41 21.00
N LYS A 517 6.12 -15.14 20.90
CA LYS A 517 5.11 -14.55 21.78
C LYS A 517 3.78 -15.28 21.70
N THR A 518 3.28 -15.52 20.49
CA THR A 518 2.02 -16.25 20.24
C THR A 518 2.07 -17.65 20.87
N ILE A 519 3.11 -18.43 20.57
CA ILE A 519 3.26 -19.79 21.11
C ILE A 519 3.42 -19.74 22.63
N ALA A 520 4.25 -18.84 23.18
CA ALA A 520 4.46 -18.71 24.62
C ALA A 520 3.18 -18.34 25.38
N TYR A 521 2.35 -17.45 24.82
CA TYR A 521 1.05 -17.10 25.39
C TYR A 521 0.13 -18.32 25.47
N GLU A 522 -0.01 -19.10 24.40
CA GLU A 522 -0.96 -20.22 24.38
C GLU A 522 -0.43 -21.42 25.20
N THR A 523 0.88 -21.61 25.26
CA THR A 523 1.52 -22.73 25.99
C THR A 523 1.89 -22.41 27.44
N ALA A 524 1.69 -21.17 27.91
CA ALA A 524 2.00 -20.79 29.29
C ALA A 524 1.30 -21.73 30.32
N PRO A 525 1.92 -22.01 31.47
CA PRO A 525 1.37 -22.97 32.42
C PRO A 525 -0.07 -22.63 32.86
N VAL A 526 -0.95 -23.63 32.89
CA VAL A 526 -2.38 -23.46 33.24
C VAL A 526 -2.58 -22.97 34.69
N ASN A 527 -1.57 -23.11 35.53
CA ASN A 527 -1.56 -22.70 36.94
C ASN A 527 -1.06 -21.26 37.17
N ASP A 528 -0.48 -20.58 36.17
CA ASP A 528 -0.15 -19.14 36.26
C ASP A 528 -1.36 -18.31 35.76
N ARG A 529 -2.39 -18.20 36.62
CA ARG A 529 -3.71 -17.61 36.30
C ARG A 529 -3.88 -16.17 36.74
N ASP A 530 -3.00 -15.66 37.59
CA ASP A 530 -3.14 -14.32 38.17
C ASP A 530 -3.13 -13.22 37.09
N TRP A 531 -2.33 -13.39 36.04
CA TRP A 531 -2.24 -12.43 34.95
C TRP A 531 -3.33 -12.58 33.87
N PRO A 532 -3.65 -13.77 33.29
CA PRO A 532 -4.64 -13.87 32.22
C PRO A 532 -6.06 -13.52 32.68
N ASP A 533 -6.36 -13.69 33.97
CA ASP A 533 -7.67 -13.39 34.56
C ASP A 533 -7.74 -11.93 35.08
N SER A 534 -6.74 -11.11 34.76
CA SER A 534 -6.68 -9.68 35.10
C SER A 534 -6.84 -8.77 33.87
N ALA A 535 -7.48 -7.62 34.04
CA ALA A 535 -7.64 -6.61 33.01
C ALA A 535 -7.20 -5.22 33.49
N LEU A 536 -6.56 -4.45 32.61
CA LEU A 536 -6.26 -3.03 32.82
C LEU A 536 -7.16 -2.19 31.91
N LEU A 537 -7.97 -1.31 32.48
CA LEU A 537 -8.81 -0.39 31.72
C LEU A 537 -8.35 1.04 31.97
N VAL A 538 -8.11 1.79 30.89
CA VAL A 538 -7.61 3.16 30.93
C VAL A 538 -8.57 4.06 30.15
N ALA A 539 -9.07 5.12 30.79
CA ALA A 539 -9.97 6.10 30.20
C ALA A 539 -9.38 7.51 30.25
N ASP A 540 -9.52 8.20 29.11
CA ASP A 540 -9.21 9.62 28.94
C ASP A 540 -10.27 10.51 29.62
N ASP A 541 -9.87 11.68 30.09
CA ASP A 541 -10.70 12.63 30.83
C ASP A 541 -11.29 13.77 30.01
N ASP A 542 -10.90 13.90 28.74
CA ASP A 542 -11.38 14.98 27.87
C ASP A 542 -12.89 14.93 27.63
N GLU A 543 -13.49 13.73 27.62
CA GLU A 543 -14.92 13.53 27.38
C GLU A 543 -15.54 12.54 28.37
N PRO A 544 -16.67 12.90 29.04
CA PRO A 544 -17.34 12.01 30.01
C PRO A 544 -17.77 10.64 29.46
N ILE A 545 -17.84 10.51 28.13
CA ILE A 545 -18.22 9.26 27.48
C ILE A 545 -17.14 8.19 27.63
N PHE A 546 -15.85 8.56 27.68
CA PHE A 546 -14.74 7.59 27.80
C PHE A 546 -14.78 6.88 29.16
N ASP A 547 -14.93 7.64 30.25
CA ASP A 547 -15.14 7.10 31.59
C ASP A 547 -16.33 6.15 31.65
N SER A 548 -17.48 6.57 31.11
CA SER A 548 -18.70 5.75 31.11
C SER A 548 -18.54 4.43 30.33
N GLN A 549 -17.76 4.44 29.25
CA GLN A 549 -17.48 3.24 28.46
C GLN A 549 -16.57 2.27 29.22
N SER A 550 -15.50 2.80 29.81
CA SER A 550 -14.56 2.03 30.63
C SER A 550 -15.26 1.41 31.84
N ASP A 551 -16.09 2.17 32.56
CA ASP A 551 -16.87 1.69 33.70
C ASP A 551 -17.84 0.56 33.34
N THR A 552 -18.47 0.66 32.17
CA THR A 552 -19.40 -0.37 31.69
C THR A 552 -18.65 -1.68 31.41
N LEU A 553 -17.53 -1.60 30.69
CA LEU A 553 -16.68 -2.76 30.41
C LEU A 553 -16.10 -3.34 31.72
N SER A 554 -15.71 -2.49 32.66
CA SER A 554 -15.22 -2.87 33.99
C SER A 554 -16.24 -3.73 34.73
N ALA A 555 -17.51 -3.30 34.75
CA ALA A 555 -18.59 -4.04 35.39
C ALA A 555 -18.84 -5.39 34.71
N GLU A 556 -18.79 -5.45 33.38
CA GLU A 556 -18.99 -6.68 32.60
C GLU A 556 -17.87 -7.71 32.85
N LEU A 557 -16.61 -7.27 32.84
CA LEU A 557 -15.45 -8.11 33.13
C LEU A 557 -15.47 -8.61 34.58
N LYS A 558 -15.76 -7.74 35.55
CA LYS A 558 -15.90 -8.12 36.98
C LYS A 558 -17.00 -9.17 37.17
N ALA A 559 -18.14 -9.01 36.48
CA ALA A 559 -19.25 -9.96 36.54
C ALA A 559 -18.88 -11.35 35.99
N ASN A 560 -17.89 -11.41 35.08
CA ASN A 560 -17.38 -12.64 34.49
C ASN A 560 -16.08 -13.15 35.14
N GLY A 561 -15.74 -12.65 36.33
CA GLY A 561 -14.67 -13.21 37.17
C GLY A 561 -13.28 -12.62 36.93
N TYR A 562 -13.15 -11.53 36.16
CA TYR A 562 -11.87 -10.85 36.00
C TYR A 562 -11.54 -9.93 37.17
N SER A 563 -10.27 -9.85 37.51
CA SER A 563 -9.72 -8.79 38.38
C SER A 563 -9.38 -7.57 37.54
N VAL A 564 -10.16 -6.50 37.69
CA VAL A 564 -9.99 -5.29 36.86
C VAL A 564 -9.30 -4.18 37.63
N HIS A 565 -8.29 -3.56 37.01
CA HIS A 565 -7.63 -2.34 37.46
C HIS A 565 -8.09 -1.18 36.57
N ASP A 566 -8.88 -0.27 37.15
CA ASP A 566 -9.44 0.88 36.44
C ASP A 566 -8.57 2.12 36.68
N LEU A 567 -8.17 2.82 35.61
CA LEU A 567 -7.41 4.06 35.66
C LEU A 567 -8.14 5.15 34.84
N HIS A 568 -8.55 6.22 35.51
CA HIS A 568 -9.13 7.41 34.88
C HIS A 568 -8.12 8.56 34.93
N MET A 569 -7.93 9.26 33.81
CA MET A 569 -6.93 10.33 33.69
C MET A 569 -7.23 11.54 34.59
N THR A 570 -8.51 11.85 34.80
CA THR A 570 -9.03 12.99 35.60
C THR A 570 -8.46 13.06 37.01
N ASP A 571 -8.14 11.90 37.61
CA ASP A 571 -7.86 11.76 39.03
C ASP A 571 -6.44 11.25 39.34
N ASN A 572 -5.52 11.22 38.36
CA ASN A 572 -4.25 10.51 38.53
C ASN A 572 -3.01 11.13 37.85
N ASP A 573 -2.27 11.96 38.59
CA ASP A 573 -0.99 12.54 38.15
C ASP A 573 0.12 11.48 37.88
N ASN A 574 -0.01 10.25 38.37
CA ASN A 574 1.01 9.18 38.22
C ASN A 574 0.59 8.08 37.23
N ILE A 575 -0.49 8.29 36.48
CA ILE A 575 -1.13 7.27 35.66
C ILE A 575 -0.16 6.58 34.69
N ARG A 576 0.80 7.30 34.10
CA ARG A 576 1.82 6.72 33.22
C ARG A 576 2.65 5.64 33.91
N TYR A 577 3.08 5.89 35.15
CA TYR A 577 3.82 4.90 35.93
C TYR A 577 2.94 3.71 36.30
N GLU A 578 1.67 3.95 36.64
CA GLU A 578 0.72 2.90 37.01
C GLU A 578 0.40 1.99 35.82
N ILE A 579 0.20 2.56 34.62
CA ILE A 579 0.03 1.80 33.37
C ILE A 579 1.25 0.89 33.13
N VAL A 580 2.46 1.45 33.11
CA VAL A 580 3.69 0.66 32.88
C VAL A 580 3.88 -0.40 33.96
N SER A 581 3.57 -0.07 35.21
CA SER A 581 3.66 -0.99 36.35
C SER A 581 2.65 -2.14 36.23
N ALA A 582 1.39 -1.85 35.88
CA ALA A 582 0.33 -2.83 35.70
C ALA A 582 0.66 -3.79 34.55
N ILE A 583 1.09 -3.26 33.40
CA ILE A 583 1.55 -4.09 32.27
C ILE A 583 2.69 -4.99 32.72
N ASN A 584 3.70 -4.46 33.42
CA ASN A 584 4.85 -5.22 33.92
C ASN A 584 4.52 -6.32 34.93
N GLN A 585 3.46 -6.15 35.72
CA GLN A 585 2.96 -7.19 36.63
C GLN A 585 2.32 -8.34 35.83
N GLY A 586 1.76 -8.03 34.67
CA GLY A 586 1.09 -8.94 33.75
C GLY A 586 -0.42 -8.80 33.86
N VAL A 587 -1.06 -8.55 32.73
CA VAL A 587 -2.52 -8.54 32.57
C VAL A 587 -2.89 -9.35 31.33
N GLY A 588 -4.10 -9.91 31.29
CA GLY A 588 -4.62 -10.70 30.17
C GLY A 588 -5.22 -9.80 29.10
N PHE A 589 -5.91 -8.75 29.55
CA PHE A 589 -6.49 -7.73 28.68
C PHE A 589 -6.03 -6.33 29.06
N LEU A 590 -5.90 -5.49 28.06
CA LEU A 590 -5.76 -4.05 28.23
C LEU A 590 -6.72 -3.35 27.27
N ASN A 591 -7.56 -2.48 27.80
CA ASN A 591 -8.36 -1.58 26.98
C ASN A 591 -7.96 -0.13 27.25
N TYR A 592 -7.78 0.63 26.18
CA TYR A 592 -7.70 2.09 26.23
C TYR A 592 -8.82 2.70 25.38
N VAL A 593 -9.47 3.71 25.93
CA VAL A 593 -10.51 4.49 25.28
C VAL A 593 -10.30 5.98 25.53
N GLY A 594 -10.18 6.75 24.45
CA GLY A 594 -9.80 8.17 24.53
C GLY A 594 -9.22 8.73 23.25
N HIS A 595 -8.67 9.94 23.34
CA HIS A 595 -7.95 10.60 22.25
C HIS A 595 -6.53 10.05 22.12
N GLY A 596 -5.89 10.33 20.99
CA GLY A 596 -4.58 9.77 20.73
C GLY A 596 -4.17 9.92 19.28
N ASN A 597 -3.00 9.36 18.98
CA ASN A 597 -2.47 9.31 17.63
C ASN A 597 -1.69 8.01 17.41
N GLU A 598 -0.91 7.95 16.33
CA GLU A 598 -0.12 6.78 15.97
C GLU A 598 0.93 6.39 17.03
N ARG A 599 1.27 7.26 17.99
CA ARG A 599 2.35 7.03 18.97
C ARG A 599 1.93 7.16 20.42
N VAL A 600 0.82 7.85 20.74
CA VAL A 600 0.42 8.17 22.12
C VAL A 600 -1.06 7.98 22.43
N TRP A 601 -1.36 7.86 23.73
CA TRP A 601 -2.67 7.98 24.35
C TRP A 601 -2.81 9.33 25.07
N GLY A 602 -3.92 10.03 24.83
CA GLY A 602 -4.27 11.34 25.39
C GLY A 602 -3.39 12.49 24.91
N ASP A 603 -3.89 13.72 25.04
CA ASP A 603 -3.12 14.96 24.78
C ASP A 603 -2.00 15.17 25.82
N GLU A 604 -2.11 14.49 26.97
CA GLU A 604 -1.15 14.47 28.09
C GLU A 604 0.03 13.51 27.85
N PHE A 605 0.04 12.76 26.75
CA PHE A 605 1.07 11.78 26.39
C PHE A 605 1.26 10.68 27.45
N VAL A 606 0.14 10.08 27.87
CA VAL A 606 0.05 9.24 29.07
C VAL A 606 0.72 7.88 28.91
N PHE A 607 0.65 7.33 27.70
CA PHE A 607 1.43 6.18 27.29
C PHE A 607 1.98 6.45 25.89
N HIS A 608 3.31 6.58 25.80
CA HIS A 608 4.02 6.91 24.57
C HIS A 608 4.74 5.66 24.05
N ILE A 609 4.91 5.53 22.74
CA ILE A 609 5.69 4.46 22.08
C ILE A 609 7.10 4.23 22.65
N ASP A 610 7.71 5.23 23.29
CA ASP A 610 9.01 5.08 23.96
C ASP A 610 8.91 4.28 25.28
N ASP A 611 7.74 4.29 25.92
CA ASP A 611 7.46 3.51 27.15
C ASP A 611 7.46 2.01 26.89
N VAL A 612 7.26 1.57 25.63
CA VAL A 612 7.34 0.17 25.23
C VAL A 612 8.70 -0.44 25.62
N ARG A 613 9.78 0.34 25.57
CA ARG A 613 11.13 -0.08 25.99
C ARG A 613 11.26 -0.30 27.49
N MET A 614 10.34 0.25 28.29
CA MET A 614 10.29 0.09 29.73
C MET A 614 9.50 -1.15 30.16
N LEU A 615 8.82 -1.80 29.22
CA LEU A 615 8.07 -3.02 29.49
C LEU A 615 9.00 -4.20 29.81
N LYS A 616 8.54 -5.08 30.69
CA LYS A 616 9.26 -6.22 31.27
C LYS A 616 8.31 -7.36 31.61
N ASN A 617 7.11 -7.36 31.04
CA ASN A 617 6.08 -8.37 31.27
C ASN A 617 6.43 -9.73 30.66
N GLY A 618 7.50 -9.82 29.86
CA GLY A 618 8.01 -11.09 29.35
C GLY A 618 6.92 -11.88 28.62
N GLY A 619 6.68 -13.14 29.03
CA GLY A 619 5.62 -13.99 28.46
C GLY A 619 4.19 -13.69 28.93
N ARG A 620 3.98 -12.73 29.85
CA ARG A 620 2.65 -12.32 30.35
C ARG A 620 2.09 -11.22 29.46
N LEU A 621 1.66 -11.61 28.27
CA LEU A 621 1.36 -10.72 27.17
C LEU A 621 -0.15 -10.48 27.08
N PRO A 622 -0.65 -9.26 27.29
CA PRO A 622 -2.06 -8.96 27.08
C PRO A 622 -2.45 -8.90 25.61
N VAL A 623 -3.75 -9.08 25.38
CA VAL A 623 -4.45 -8.58 24.18
C VAL A 623 -4.85 -7.13 24.43
N PHE A 624 -4.41 -6.24 23.55
CA PHE A 624 -4.74 -4.81 23.60
C PHE A 624 -5.94 -4.50 22.72
N THR A 625 -6.89 -3.73 23.23
CA THR A 625 -7.92 -3.03 22.45
C THR A 625 -7.77 -1.53 22.65
N THR A 626 -7.23 -0.82 21.67
CA THR A 626 -6.95 0.62 21.75
C THR A 626 -7.84 1.36 20.77
N PHE A 627 -9.08 1.67 21.17
CA PHE A 627 -10.04 2.35 20.31
C PHE A 627 -9.83 3.87 20.36
N THR A 628 -8.67 4.28 19.86
CA THR A 628 -8.23 5.67 19.73
C THR A 628 -7.68 5.92 18.33
N CYS A 629 -7.59 7.19 17.92
CA CYS A 629 -7.20 7.55 16.56
C CYS A 629 -5.80 7.00 16.21
N SER A 630 -5.70 6.35 15.05
CA SER A 630 -4.45 5.97 14.36
C SER A 630 -3.45 5.09 15.13
N ASN A 631 -3.78 4.57 16.33
CA ASN A 631 -2.81 3.85 17.16
C ASN A 631 -2.31 2.52 16.54
N GLY A 632 -3.04 2.02 15.55
CA GLY A 632 -2.65 0.92 14.67
C GLY A 632 -2.44 1.35 13.22
N ALA A 633 -1.92 2.56 12.95
CA ALA A 633 -1.61 3.05 11.61
C ALA A 633 -0.37 2.34 11.01
N PHE A 634 -0.45 1.02 10.84
CA PHE A 634 0.63 0.11 10.43
C PHE A 634 1.14 0.29 8.99
N ALA A 635 0.62 1.28 8.24
CA ALA A 635 1.01 1.54 6.86
C ALA A 635 1.78 2.86 6.69
N LEU A 636 2.06 3.58 7.78
CA LEU A 636 2.78 4.86 7.74
C LEU A 636 4.28 4.64 7.39
N PRO A 637 4.83 5.27 6.33
CA PRO A 637 6.19 5.05 5.82
C PRO A 637 7.33 5.41 6.77
N ASP A 638 7.15 6.45 7.58
CA ASP A 638 8.23 7.05 8.37
C ASP A 638 8.07 6.84 9.88
N THR A 639 7.01 6.16 10.31
CA THR A 639 6.73 5.96 11.73
C THR A 639 6.04 4.63 11.98
N ASP A 640 6.65 3.82 12.84
CA ASP A 640 5.94 2.73 13.49
C ASP A 640 4.82 3.30 14.37
N SER A 641 3.67 2.63 14.32
CA SER A 641 2.57 2.85 15.25
C SER A 641 2.87 2.23 16.62
N LEU A 642 2.16 2.69 17.65
CA LEU A 642 2.26 2.15 19.01
C LEU A 642 1.92 0.65 19.03
N ALA A 643 0.91 0.24 18.24
CA ALA A 643 0.53 -1.16 18.11
C ALA A 643 1.67 -2.05 17.56
N GLU A 644 2.38 -1.59 16.51
CA GLU A 644 3.53 -2.30 15.95
C GLU A 644 4.66 -2.42 16.97
N ALA A 645 4.99 -1.33 17.66
CA ALA A 645 6.03 -1.34 18.68
C ALA A 645 5.74 -2.34 19.81
N LEU A 646 4.49 -2.39 20.30
CA LEU A 646 4.05 -3.34 21.32
C LEU A 646 4.20 -4.80 20.87
N LEU A 647 3.90 -5.08 19.60
CA LEU A 647 3.98 -6.42 19.01
C LEU A 647 5.44 -6.83 18.74
N ARG A 648 6.28 -5.93 18.25
CA ARG A 648 7.69 -6.17 17.91
C ARG A 648 8.64 -6.16 19.12
N ALA A 649 8.19 -5.65 20.27
CA ALA A 649 8.97 -5.58 21.50
C ALA A 649 9.52 -6.95 21.96
N ASP A 650 10.83 -7.10 22.14
CA ASP A 650 11.47 -8.37 22.56
C ASP A 650 11.48 -8.57 24.09
N ASN A 651 11.09 -7.54 24.84
CA ASN A 651 11.09 -7.44 26.30
C ASN A 651 9.71 -7.69 26.94
N GLY A 652 8.68 -7.96 26.15
CA GLY A 652 7.28 -8.05 26.60
C GLY A 652 6.35 -7.40 25.58
N GLY A 653 5.48 -6.49 26.01
CA GLY A 653 4.52 -5.83 25.14
C GLY A 653 3.22 -6.61 25.01
N ALA A 654 2.69 -6.73 23.79
CA ALA A 654 1.41 -7.36 23.48
C ALA A 654 1.57 -8.68 22.70
N VAL A 655 0.56 -9.55 22.78
CA VAL A 655 0.44 -10.73 21.89
C VAL A 655 -0.47 -10.45 20.67
N ALA A 656 -1.44 -9.55 20.83
CA ALA A 656 -2.31 -9.05 19.78
C ALA A 656 -2.77 -7.63 20.14
N VAL A 657 -3.01 -6.80 19.12
CA VAL A 657 -3.52 -5.44 19.25
C VAL A 657 -4.65 -5.23 18.25
N ILE A 658 -5.80 -4.74 18.72
CA ILE A 658 -6.93 -4.35 17.89
C ILE A 658 -7.02 -2.82 17.96
N ALA A 659 -6.79 -2.17 16.82
CA ALA A 659 -6.63 -0.72 16.78
C ALA A 659 -7.10 -0.12 15.44
N PRO A 660 -7.61 1.13 15.46
CA PRO A 660 -7.83 1.94 14.26
C PRO A 660 -6.53 2.26 13.52
N SER A 661 -6.54 2.17 12.19
CA SER A 661 -5.43 2.59 11.32
C SER A 661 -5.47 4.07 10.90
N GLY A 662 -6.53 4.78 11.30
CA GLY A 662 -6.76 6.19 10.96
C GLY A 662 -7.63 6.90 12.00
N ARG A 663 -8.17 8.06 11.63
CA ARG A 663 -9.01 8.86 12.53
C ARG A 663 -10.35 8.19 12.78
N MET A 664 -10.79 8.22 14.04
CA MET A 664 -12.05 7.65 14.49
C MET A 664 -12.88 8.73 15.20
N PRO A 665 -14.19 8.85 14.89
CA PRO A 665 -15.07 9.72 15.69
C PRO A 665 -15.29 9.13 17.08
N ALA A 666 -15.11 9.95 18.12
CA ALA A 666 -15.36 9.57 19.52
C ALA A 666 -16.78 9.00 19.76
N SER A 667 -17.76 9.46 18.97
CA SER A 667 -19.15 8.97 19.02
C SER A 667 -19.32 7.51 18.57
N HIS A 668 -18.34 6.91 17.89
CA HIS A 668 -18.39 5.52 17.39
C HIS A 668 -17.46 4.56 18.14
N THR A 669 -16.63 5.08 19.05
CA THR A 669 -15.82 4.30 19.99
C THR A 669 -16.63 3.40 20.96
N PRO A 670 -17.82 3.79 21.48
CA PRO A 670 -18.51 3.06 22.55
C PRO A 670 -18.88 1.59 22.31
N PRO A 671 -19.49 1.20 21.17
CA PRO A 671 -20.00 -0.16 21.01
C PRO A 671 -18.90 -1.21 20.73
N LEU A 672 -17.75 -0.81 20.18
CA LEU A 672 -16.74 -1.74 19.69
C LEU A 672 -16.08 -2.58 20.77
N ALA A 673 -15.64 -1.94 21.87
CA ALA A 673 -15.04 -2.67 22.98
C ALA A 673 -16.03 -3.68 23.54
N GLN A 674 -17.25 -3.25 23.79
CA GLN A 674 -18.32 -4.10 24.33
C GLN A 674 -18.58 -5.28 23.39
N TYR A 675 -18.78 -5.07 22.09
CA TYR A 675 -19.02 -6.17 21.15
C TYR A 675 -17.87 -7.19 21.10
N PHE A 676 -16.62 -6.72 21.15
CA PHE A 676 -15.45 -7.61 21.21
C PHE A 676 -15.43 -8.44 22.50
N TYR A 677 -15.57 -7.79 23.66
CA TYR A 677 -15.50 -8.47 24.95
C TYR A 677 -16.72 -9.36 25.20
N SER A 678 -17.95 -8.93 24.93
CA SER A 678 -19.15 -9.77 25.07
C SER A 678 -19.07 -11.04 24.23
N ALA A 679 -18.57 -10.96 22.98
CA ALA A 679 -18.37 -12.13 22.14
C ALA A 679 -17.42 -13.16 22.78
N LEU A 680 -16.39 -12.69 23.50
CA LEU A 680 -15.49 -13.55 24.26
C LEU A 680 -16.16 -14.13 25.52
N LEU A 681 -16.85 -13.29 26.29
CA LEU A 681 -17.41 -13.66 27.59
C LEU A 681 -18.60 -14.61 27.46
N ASP A 682 -19.47 -14.42 26.46
CA ASP A 682 -20.65 -15.24 26.22
C ASP A 682 -20.33 -16.62 25.60
N GLY A 683 -19.05 -16.90 25.36
CA GLY A 683 -18.61 -18.14 24.71
C GLY A 683 -18.84 -18.15 23.19
N GLY A 684 -19.22 -17.02 22.59
CA GLY A 684 -19.40 -16.87 21.14
C GLY A 684 -18.09 -16.91 20.35
N ALA A 685 -16.96 -16.64 20.99
CA ALA A 685 -15.63 -16.67 20.40
C ALA A 685 -14.60 -17.37 21.29
N GLU A 686 -13.73 -18.19 20.69
CA GLU A 686 -12.60 -18.86 21.36
C GLU A 686 -11.25 -18.21 21.03
N THR A 687 -11.15 -17.57 19.86
CA THR A 687 -9.94 -16.91 19.38
C THR A 687 -10.13 -15.39 19.30
N VAL A 688 -9.03 -14.65 19.28
CA VAL A 688 -9.05 -13.20 19.07
C VAL A 688 -9.68 -12.82 17.72
N GLY A 689 -9.42 -13.62 16.67
CA GLY A 689 -9.98 -13.39 15.35
C GLY A 689 -11.49 -13.61 15.30
N ASP A 690 -12.01 -14.62 16.01
CA ASP A 690 -13.45 -14.85 16.10
C ASP A 690 -14.17 -13.72 16.83
N ALA A 691 -13.59 -13.22 17.93
CA ALA A 691 -14.15 -12.08 18.65
C ALA A 691 -14.06 -10.78 17.82
N PHE A 692 -12.98 -10.60 17.07
CA PHE A 692 -12.86 -9.50 16.12
C PHE A 692 -13.92 -9.57 15.01
N LEU A 693 -14.17 -10.75 14.44
CA LEU A 693 -15.26 -10.96 13.48
C LEU A 693 -16.64 -10.70 14.07
N ALA A 694 -16.89 -11.17 15.29
CA ALA A 694 -18.16 -10.94 15.99
C ALA A 694 -18.38 -9.43 16.24
N MET A 695 -17.34 -8.72 16.70
CA MET A 695 -17.34 -7.27 16.84
C MET A 695 -17.72 -6.57 15.52
N LYS A 696 -17.04 -6.94 14.42
CA LYS A 696 -17.32 -6.39 13.08
C LYS A 696 -18.74 -6.70 12.60
N SER A 697 -19.26 -7.88 12.91
CA SER A 697 -20.61 -8.29 12.52
C SER A 697 -21.71 -7.58 13.32
N ALA A 698 -21.42 -7.14 14.54
CA ALA A 698 -22.35 -6.38 15.38
C ALA A 698 -22.51 -4.92 14.91
N GLU A 699 -21.52 -4.37 14.21
CA GLU A 699 -21.58 -3.00 13.64
C GLU A 699 -22.50 -2.89 12.42
N VAL A 700 -23.03 -4.00 11.88
CA VAL A 700 -23.64 -4.01 10.52
C VAL A 700 -24.80 -3.02 10.36
N ASP A 701 -25.56 -2.82 11.43
CA ASP A 701 -26.76 -1.99 11.45
C ASP A 701 -26.50 -0.54 11.92
N GLU A 702 -25.24 -0.18 12.25
CA GLU A 702 -24.89 1.13 12.78
C GLU A 702 -24.64 2.19 11.67
N PRO A 703 -24.92 3.48 11.94
CA PRO A 703 -24.43 4.57 11.10
C PRO A 703 -22.91 4.50 10.97
N TYR A 704 -22.37 4.74 9.78
CA TYR A 704 -20.91 4.69 9.49
C TYR A 704 -20.24 3.33 9.71
N ASN A 705 -21.01 2.25 9.86
CA ASN A 705 -20.54 0.86 9.91
C ASN A 705 -19.37 0.57 8.93
N MET A 706 -19.53 0.94 7.65
CA MET A 706 -18.49 0.70 6.64
C MET A 706 -17.16 1.37 6.98
N ASP A 707 -17.17 2.57 7.55
CA ASP A 707 -15.95 3.26 7.97
C ASP A 707 -15.27 2.46 9.08
N VAL A 708 -16.03 2.04 10.10
CA VAL A 708 -15.51 1.27 11.25
C VAL A 708 -15.02 -0.13 10.84
N LEU A 709 -15.72 -0.79 9.92
CA LEU A 709 -15.31 -2.06 9.33
C LEU A 709 -13.94 -1.96 8.67
N HIS A 710 -13.68 -0.87 7.96
CA HIS A 710 -12.39 -0.70 7.28
C HIS A 710 -11.29 -0.20 8.22
N LEU A 711 -11.63 0.67 9.15
CA LEU A 711 -10.71 1.40 10.02
C LEU A 711 -10.02 0.52 11.06
N VAL A 712 -10.78 -0.35 11.75
CA VAL A 712 -10.22 -1.14 12.85
C VAL A 712 -9.61 -2.44 12.32
N ASN A 713 -8.37 -2.72 12.68
CA ASN A 713 -7.64 -3.90 12.21
C ASN A 713 -7.16 -4.75 13.39
N LEU A 714 -6.96 -6.04 13.14
CA LEU A 714 -6.30 -6.96 14.06
C LEU A 714 -4.82 -7.12 13.68
N LEU A 715 -3.93 -6.68 14.56
CA LEU A 715 -2.50 -6.90 14.45
C LEU A 715 -2.11 -8.01 15.43
N GLY A 716 -1.80 -9.19 14.91
CA GLY A 716 -1.60 -10.43 15.65
C GLY A 716 -2.06 -11.66 14.87
N ASP A 717 -1.95 -12.83 15.49
CA ASP A 717 -2.42 -14.09 14.90
C ASP A 717 -3.93 -14.20 15.11
N PRO A 718 -4.75 -14.25 14.04
CA PRO A 718 -6.21 -14.35 14.18
C PRO A 718 -6.68 -15.65 14.84
N ALA A 719 -5.88 -16.72 14.80
CA ALA A 719 -6.22 -17.99 15.45
C ALA A 719 -5.74 -18.07 16.90
N LEU A 720 -5.18 -17.00 17.47
CA LEU A 720 -4.74 -16.97 18.88
C LEU A 720 -5.93 -17.28 19.82
N HIS A 721 -5.85 -18.39 20.53
CA HIS A 721 -6.82 -18.75 21.56
C HIS A 721 -6.67 -17.85 22.78
N ILE A 722 -7.77 -17.25 23.21
CA ILE A 722 -7.78 -16.36 24.36
C ILE A 722 -7.91 -17.17 25.65
N ARG A 723 -7.10 -16.81 26.65
CA ARG A 723 -7.22 -17.37 28.00
C ARG A 723 -8.41 -16.73 28.71
N LYS A 724 -9.36 -17.55 29.16
CA LYS A 724 -10.51 -17.12 29.96
C LYS A 724 -10.36 -17.58 31.42
N PRO A 725 -10.94 -16.85 32.39
CA PRO A 725 -11.09 -17.31 33.76
C PRO A 725 -11.78 -18.66 33.79
N MET A 726 -11.37 -19.53 34.72
CA MET A 726 -12.08 -20.79 34.93
C MET A 726 -13.48 -20.49 35.51
N SER A 727 -14.52 -21.07 34.93
CA SER A 727 -15.84 -21.01 35.54
C SER A 727 -15.79 -21.72 36.90
N ASN A 728 -16.45 -21.15 37.92
CA ASN A 728 -16.50 -21.72 39.27
C ASN A 728 -17.28 -23.06 39.38
N ASP A 729 -17.60 -23.70 38.25
CA ASP A 729 -18.39 -24.94 38.15
C ASP A 729 -17.56 -26.11 37.57
N GLN A 730 -16.31 -26.28 38.03
CA GLN A 730 -15.56 -27.55 37.89
C GLN A 730 -14.95 -28.03 39.20
#